data_AF-C6BTS1-F1
#
_entry.id   AF-C6BTS1-F1
#
_cell.length_a   1.000
_cell.length_b   1.000
_cell.length_c   1.000
_cell.angle_alpha   90.00
_cell.angle_beta   90.00
_cell.angle_gamma   90.00
#
_symmetry.space_group_name_H-M   'P 1'
#
loop_
_entity.id
_entity.type
_entity.pdbx_description
1 polymer ?
#
loop_
_entity_poly.entity_id
_entity_poly.type
_entity_poly.pdbx_seq_one_letter_code
_entity_poly.pdbx_strand_id
1 'polypeptide(L)'
;MSKFKHILIPVILVAVAAFAAGYILSGTKGHQPEKKLVAEHEDHGLEATVTDSGEVVWTCSMHPQIQLPEPGKCPICFMDLIPLEKGGESGDEAVSLRQISLTSSARKLAGIATTPVARRSVNVQTRMLGKVDYDETRIGTITAWTGGRIDKLYIDYTGSSVRKGQAMASIYSPELLTAQAELIQAVKAKSALKGSSLKVVKDTAARTEQAAREKLRLLGLSKSQIENIIKRGKAAEHITLYSPMSGIVIKKDVVEGVYVKTGTPIYTIADLSRVWVILEAYESDLPWIKMGMKVSFNTEAYPGKNFEGKVVYIDPVVNEKTRTVRVRLEVPNKGLKLKPGMFVRAVNKEEKQAGTELVIPASAPLITGKRAVVYIGVPGKEGVFEGREIVLGPKAGDFYVVKYGLSEGEQVVTKGNFKIDSAIQIIAKPSMMNPESGVKTVAHDHGSNSADMENMDKQAKADRTLPPIFASKLVFLKKDFDSLMEIAESANLENSRKQFSAFFESLGKIDASGLKGDASLAWKELSMLLRNDAVLGSGVKDRQRLKSIIAETANHFKRLDTTFGIATLAANSANKAEAPEAFQMQLGKVFNAYSAFTEALAADNLQNAQKQSALMAEELKKIDHTSLSGDAHKIWMDALENINDGMSAIREAKDIVGARAGLEPLSYGMIDAVEKLGIKSTKPVYEIFCPMAFDFKGAKWMQSDEDIRNPYFGEAMLQCGEVERQLKAGE
;
A
#
# COMPACT_ATOMS: atom_id res chain seq x y z
N MET A 1 30.82 39.81 81.25
CA MET A 1 31.50 39.39 80.00
C MET A 1 32.98 39.03 80.22
N SER A 2 33.27 38.08 81.12
CA SER A 2 34.66 37.61 81.38
C SER A 2 34.76 36.08 81.61
N LYS A 3 33.64 35.34 81.57
CA LYS A 3 33.63 33.86 81.75
C LYS A 3 33.48 33.05 80.46
N PHE A 4 33.29 33.69 79.31
CA PHE A 4 33.32 33.02 77.99
C PHE A 4 34.73 32.96 77.36
N LYS A 5 35.73 33.64 77.94
CA LYS A 5 37.13 33.60 77.46
C LYS A 5 37.96 32.42 77.98
N HIS A 6 37.55 31.74 79.06
CA HIS A 6 38.32 30.63 79.65
C HIS A 6 37.99 29.24 79.12
N ILE A 7 36.94 29.09 78.28
CA ILE A 7 36.65 27.84 77.56
C ILE A 7 37.10 27.92 76.09
N LEU A 8 37.21 29.12 75.51
CA LEU A 8 37.58 29.29 74.10
C LEU A 8 39.07 29.01 73.82
N ILE A 9 39.97 29.35 74.76
CA ILE A 9 41.43 29.22 74.59
C ILE A 9 41.91 27.75 74.49
N PRO A 10 41.48 26.79 75.34
CA PRO A 10 41.89 25.38 75.18
C PRO A 10 41.28 24.73 73.93
N VAL A 11 40.08 25.13 73.50
CA VAL A 11 39.43 24.61 72.29
C VAL A 11 40.15 25.07 71.00
N ILE A 12 40.64 26.32 70.98
CA ILE A 12 41.44 26.84 69.86
C ILE A 12 42.82 26.17 69.79
N LEU A 13 43.46 25.89 70.94
CA LEU A 13 44.75 25.18 70.98
C LEU A 13 44.66 23.72 70.48
N VAL A 14 43.57 23.01 70.78
CA VAL A 14 43.32 21.66 70.25
C VAL A 14 43.01 21.70 68.75
N ALA A 15 42.25 22.70 68.28
CA ALA A 15 41.97 22.87 66.85
C ALA A 15 43.22 23.21 66.02
N VAL A 16 44.13 24.03 66.55
CA VAL A 16 45.40 24.38 65.88
C VAL A 16 46.38 23.21 65.85
N ALA A 17 46.46 22.40 66.92
CA ALA A 17 47.27 21.18 66.92
C ALA A 17 46.73 20.12 65.94
N ALA A 18 45.41 19.95 65.85
CA ALA A 18 44.78 19.05 64.88
C ALA A 18 44.97 19.52 63.43
N PHE A 19 44.94 20.83 63.18
CA PHE A 19 45.18 21.41 61.84
C PHE A 19 46.65 21.32 61.43
N ALA A 20 47.60 21.52 62.35
CA ALA A 20 49.03 21.38 62.07
C ALA A 20 49.46 19.93 61.80
N ALA A 21 48.88 18.96 62.51
CA ALA A 21 49.07 17.53 62.21
C ALA A 21 48.45 17.13 60.85
N GLY A 22 47.29 17.69 60.52
CA GLY A 22 46.66 17.50 59.21
C GLY A 22 47.45 18.09 58.04
N TYR A 23 48.13 19.24 58.24
CA TYR A 23 48.90 19.90 57.18
C TYR A 23 50.25 19.23 56.89
N ILE A 24 50.94 18.68 57.89
CA ILE A 24 52.22 17.96 57.68
C ILE A 24 52.04 16.63 56.96
N LEU A 25 50.87 15.99 57.08
CA LEU A 25 50.55 14.76 56.33
C LEU A 25 49.94 15.03 54.94
N SER A 26 49.62 16.28 54.58
CA SER A 26 48.85 16.65 53.39
C SER A 26 49.57 17.68 52.49
N GLY A 27 50.55 17.22 51.70
CA GLY A 27 51.06 17.87 50.47
C GLY A 27 52.57 18.16 50.50
N THR A 28 53.41 17.69 49.57
CA THR A 28 53.29 17.77 48.10
C THR A 28 54.24 16.77 47.40
N LYS A 29 53.74 15.96 46.47
CA LYS A 29 54.50 15.44 45.31
C LYS A 29 53.56 15.34 44.10
N GLY A 30 54.10 15.73 42.95
CA GLY A 30 53.38 16.03 41.71
C GLY A 30 52.74 14.84 40.99
N HIS A 31 51.98 15.22 39.96
CA HIS A 31 51.03 14.46 39.15
C HIS A 31 51.51 13.11 38.58
N GLN A 32 50.72 12.06 38.85
CA GLN A 32 50.35 10.97 37.92
C GLN A 32 48.94 10.46 38.31
N PRO A 33 48.04 10.13 37.36
CA PRO A 33 46.67 9.74 37.71
C PRO A 33 46.54 8.21 37.88
N GLU A 34 46.17 7.74 39.08
CA GLU A 34 45.72 6.36 39.30
C GLU A 34 44.49 6.26 40.22
N LYS A 35 43.57 5.39 39.76
CA LYS A 35 42.61 4.50 40.48
C LYS A 35 41.74 5.04 41.62
N LYS A 36 40.42 5.05 41.36
CA LYS A 36 39.37 4.83 42.37
C LYS A 36 38.66 3.50 42.11
N LEU A 37 38.59 2.71 43.17
CA LEU A 37 37.94 1.42 43.31
C LEU A 37 36.41 1.51 43.09
N VAL A 38 35.90 0.62 42.23
CA VAL A 38 34.53 0.11 42.25
C VAL A 38 34.65 -1.40 42.46
N ALA A 39 33.75 -1.92 43.29
CA ALA A 39 33.69 -3.30 43.76
C ALA A 39 33.90 -4.35 42.67
N GLU A 40 34.59 -5.41 43.06
CA GLU A 40 34.74 -6.70 42.37
C GLU A 40 33.37 -7.18 41.87
N HIS A 41 33.18 -7.13 40.55
CA HIS A 41 32.38 -8.12 39.87
C HIS A 41 33.31 -9.28 39.58
N GLU A 42 33.08 -10.38 40.30
CA GLU A 42 33.68 -11.67 40.04
C GLU A 42 33.63 -11.98 38.55
N ASP A 43 34.80 -12.39 38.10
CA ASP A 43 35.12 -13.05 36.87
C ASP A 43 34.03 -14.05 36.44
N HIS A 44 33.16 -13.59 35.56
CA HIS A 44 32.56 -14.43 34.54
C HIS A 44 33.15 -14.01 33.20
N GLY A 45 34.48 -14.01 33.13
CA GLY A 45 35.18 -14.31 31.90
C GLY A 45 34.68 -15.66 31.41
N LEU A 46 33.74 -15.63 30.48
CA LEU A 46 33.69 -16.66 29.45
C LEU A 46 35.06 -16.56 28.76
N GLU A 47 36.03 -17.34 29.24
CA GLU A 47 37.24 -17.66 28.49
C GLU A 47 36.76 -18.24 27.15
N ALA A 48 36.68 -17.38 26.15
CA ALA A 48 36.44 -17.78 24.79
C ALA A 48 37.72 -18.46 24.31
N THR A 49 37.70 -19.79 24.28
CA THR A 49 38.67 -20.56 23.53
C THR A 49 38.62 -20.10 22.08
N VAL A 50 39.70 -19.44 21.65
CA VAL A 50 39.94 -19.03 20.27
C VAL A 50 39.91 -20.27 19.39
N THR A 51 38.88 -20.41 18.57
CA THR A 51 38.89 -21.34 17.44
C THR A 51 39.54 -20.64 16.26
N ASP A 52 40.46 -21.37 15.63
CA ASP A 52 41.31 -20.91 14.53
C ASP A 52 40.47 -20.41 13.34
N SER A 53 40.84 -19.24 12.81
CA SER A 53 40.25 -18.45 11.71
C SER A 53 39.03 -17.55 12.04
N GLY A 54 39.26 -16.22 12.12
CA GLY A 54 38.20 -15.20 11.98
C GLY A 54 38.55 -13.83 12.54
N GLU A 55 38.72 -12.82 11.68
CA GLU A 55 38.88 -11.41 12.06
C GLU A 55 37.72 -10.93 12.95
N VAL A 56 38.04 -10.42 14.15
CA VAL A 56 37.05 -9.84 15.07
C VAL A 56 36.69 -8.43 14.59
N VAL A 57 35.44 -8.24 14.19
CA VAL A 57 34.90 -6.92 13.83
C VAL A 57 34.29 -6.26 15.07
N TRP A 58 34.54 -4.98 15.30
CA TRP A 58 34.04 -4.22 16.46
C TRP A 58 32.90 -3.30 16.05
N THR A 59 31.82 -3.23 16.84
CA THR A 59 30.65 -2.40 16.54
C THR A 59 30.18 -1.55 17.73
N CYS A 60 29.37 -0.52 17.48
CA CYS A 60 28.77 0.30 18.54
C CYS A 60 27.31 -0.12 18.80
N SER A 61 26.94 -0.41 20.04
CA SER A 61 25.56 -0.80 20.41
C SER A 61 24.48 0.22 20.01
N MET A 62 24.83 1.51 19.92
CA MET A 62 23.91 2.57 19.45
C MET A 62 24.05 2.89 17.96
N HIS A 63 25.19 2.60 17.34
CA HIS A 63 25.42 2.83 15.91
C HIS A 63 25.99 1.55 15.25
N PRO A 64 25.17 0.48 15.11
CA PRO A 64 25.67 -0.83 14.67
C PRO A 64 26.24 -0.83 13.25
N GLN A 65 25.84 0.15 12.44
CA GLN A 65 26.38 0.40 11.10
C GLN A 65 27.88 0.73 11.08
N ILE A 66 28.45 1.13 12.22
CA ILE A 66 29.90 1.30 12.38
C ILE A 66 30.50 -0.06 12.69
N GLN A 67 31.28 -0.58 11.75
CA GLN A 67 32.07 -1.79 11.90
C GLN A 67 33.53 -1.45 11.63
N LEU A 68 34.37 -1.67 12.62
CA LEU A 68 35.81 -1.39 12.54
C LEU A 68 36.59 -2.66 12.82
N PRO A 69 37.74 -2.87 12.14
CA PRO A 69 38.58 -4.04 12.36
C PRO A 69 39.28 -4.03 13.74
N GLU A 70 39.29 -2.88 14.40
CA GLU A 70 40.04 -2.65 15.65
C GLU A 70 39.12 -2.10 16.75
N PRO A 71 39.41 -2.39 18.03
CA PRO A 71 38.72 -1.77 19.15
C PRO A 71 38.96 -0.26 19.14
N GLY A 72 37.96 0.52 19.55
CA GLY A 72 38.04 1.98 19.51
C GLY A 72 36.76 2.65 19.98
N LYS A 73 36.62 3.94 19.68
CA LYS A 73 35.41 4.70 19.97
C LYS A 73 34.58 4.88 18.71
N CYS A 74 33.26 4.77 18.85
CA CYS A 74 32.34 5.08 17.77
C CYS A 74 32.53 6.53 17.29
N PRO A 75 32.70 6.79 15.98
CA PRO A 75 32.88 8.15 15.46
C PRO A 75 31.63 9.03 15.55
N ILE A 76 30.45 8.43 15.80
CA ILE A 76 29.18 9.14 15.91
C ILE A 76 28.88 9.53 17.36
N CYS A 77 28.99 8.59 18.31
CA CYS A 77 28.62 8.82 19.71
C CYS A 77 29.75 8.67 20.74
N PHE A 78 30.97 8.39 20.29
CA PHE A 78 32.18 8.31 21.12
C PHE A 78 32.14 7.28 22.26
N MET A 79 31.19 6.35 22.25
CA MET A 79 31.17 5.19 23.15
C MET A 79 32.13 4.11 22.64
N ASP A 80 32.67 3.30 23.56
CA ASP A 80 33.57 2.20 23.23
C ASP A 80 32.86 1.15 22.37
N LEU A 81 33.57 0.64 21.37
CA LEU A 81 33.09 -0.43 20.51
C LEU A 81 33.14 -1.76 21.26
N ILE A 82 32.17 -2.63 20.97
CA ILE A 82 32.07 -3.98 21.49
C ILE A 82 32.45 -4.99 20.40
N PRO A 83 33.10 -6.11 20.75
CA PRO A 83 33.47 -7.12 19.76
C PRO A 83 32.20 -7.79 19.23
N LEU A 84 32.11 -7.92 17.91
CA LEU A 84 31.03 -8.60 17.22
C LEU A 84 31.44 -10.06 17.02
N GLU A 85 30.86 -10.96 17.81
CA GLU A 85 30.89 -12.38 17.46
C GLU A 85 30.04 -12.55 16.19
N LYS A 86 30.64 -13.04 15.10
CA LYS A 86 29.85 -13.59 13.99
C LYS A 86 29.08 -14.77 14.56
N GLY A 87 27.83 -14.53 14.95
CA GLY A 87 26.95 -15.56 15.50
C GLY A 87 27.02 -16.79 14.62
N GLY A 88 27.40 -17.92 15.23
CA GLY A 88 27.94 -19.11 14.56
C GLY A 88 27.39 -19.30 13.16
N GLU A 89 28.30 -19.23 12.18
CA GLU A 89 28.07 -19.81 10.88
C GLU A 89 27.76 -21.30 11.14
N SER A 90 26.48 -21.67 11.14
CA SER A 90 26.14 -22.99 10.62
C SER A 90 26.84 -23.03 9.28
N GLY A 91 27.74 -23.98 9.03
CA GLY A 91 28.48 -24.13 7.77
C GLY A 91 27.61 -24.35 6.53
N ASP A 92 26.34 -23.98 6.59
CA ASP A 92 25.40 -23.91 5.50
C ASP A 92 25.37 -22.50 4.89
N GLU A 93 25.16 -22.43 3.58
CA GLU A 93 24.92 -21.19 2.85
C GLU A 93 23.78 -20.37 3.47
N ALA A 94 24.03 -19.06 3.64
CA ALA A 94 23.03 -18.10 4.10
C ALA A 94 21.86 -18.04 3.10
N VAL A 95 20.64 -18.08 3.62
CA VAL A 95 19.40 -18.12 2.84
C VAL A 95 18.81 -16.71 2.65
N SER A 96 19.20 -15.73 3.47
CA SER A 96 18.71 -14.35 3.41
C SER A 96 19.66 -13.36 4.08
N LEU A 97 19.70 -12.12 3.60
CA LEU A 97 20.41 -11.02 4.27
C LEU A 97 19.86 -10.75 5.68
N ARG A 98 18.57 -11.06 5.91
CA ARG A 98 17.89 -10.90 7.20
C ARG A 98 17.90 -12.18 8.05
N GLN A 99 18.88 -13.06 7.85
CA GLN A 99 19.00 -14.32 8.60
C GLN A 99 19.78 -14.16 9.90
N ILE A 100 19.32 -14.83 10.95
CA ILE A 100 20.06 -15.02 12.21
C ILE A 100 19.94 -16.47 12.70
N SER A 101 21.04 -16.99 13.24
CA SER A 101 21.09 -18.29 13.92
C SER A 101 21.14 -18.07 15.43
N LEU A 102 20.30 -18.77 16.18
CA LEU A 102 20.23 -18.69 17.64
C LEU A 102 20.42 -20.08 18.26
N THR A 103 21.32 -20.16 19.25
CA THR A 103 21.50 -21.37 20.05
C THR A 103 20.21 -21.73 20.79
N SER A 104 20.06 -23.00 21.18
CA SER A 104 18.90 -23.48 21.94
C SER A 104 18.69 -22.70 23.25
N SER A 105 19.77 -22.38 23.96
CA SER A 105 19.76 -21.53 25.15
C SER A 105 19.32 -20.10 24.84
N ALA A 106 19.87 -19.48 23.79
CA ALA A 106 19.48 -18.13 23.37
C ALA A 106 17.99 -18.06 22.99
N ARG A 107 17.45 -19.09 22.31
CA ARG A 107 16.02 -19.17 21.98
C ARG A 107 15.12 -19.24 23.22
N LYS A 108 15.49 -20.08 24.19
CA LYS A 108 14.75 -20.22 25.46
C LYS A 108 14.78 -18.92 26.27
N LEU A 109 15.94 -18.27 26.37
CA LEU A 109 16.12 -17.00 27.10
C LEU A 109 15.43 -15.83 26.39
N ALA A 110 15.42 -15.83 25.06
CA ALA A 110 14.65 -14.89 24.26
C ALA A 110 13.13 -15.14 24.40
N GLY A 111 12.71 -16.36 24.78
CA GLY A 111 11.31 -16.75 24.92
C GLY A 111 10.61 -16.85 23.57
N ILE A 112 11.32 -17.34 22.56
CA ILE A 112 10.83 -17.41 21.18
C ILE A 112 9.72 -18.46 21.06
N ALA A 113 8.58 -18.05 20.51
CA ALA A 113 7.48 -18.92 20.16
C ALA A 113 7.07 -18.68 18.72
N THR A 114 6.70 -19.74 18.00
CA THR A 114 6.23 -19.70 16.62
C THR A 114 4.82 -20.21 16.49
N THR A 115 4.14 -19.84 15.42
CA THR A 115 2.82 -20.35 15.07
C THR A 115 2.76 -20.56 13.55
N PRO A 116 2.15 -21.63 13.05
CA PRO A 116 1.98 -21.82 11.62
C PRO A 116 1.08 -20.73 11.03
N VAL A 117 1.49 -20.18 9.89
CA VAL A 117 0.63 -19.36 9.04
C VAL A 117 -0.48 -20.27 8.49
N ALA A 118 -1.73 -19.88 8.67
CA ALA A 118 -2.88 -20.71 8.31
C ALA A 118 -3.95 -19.87 7.60
N ARG A 119 -4.71 -20.51 6.71
CA ARG A 119 -5.91 -19.89 6.14
C ARG A 119 -7.08 -20.02 7.10
N ARG A 120 -7.78 -18.92 7.40
CA ARG A 120 -8.94 -18.91 8.31
C ARG A 120 -10.10 -18.11 7.73
N SER A 121 -11.32 -18.49 8.11
CA SER A 121 -12.47 -17.61 7.96
C SER A 121 -12.37 -16.51 9.02
N VAL A 122 -12.36 -15.27 8.55
CA VAL A 122 -12.10 -14.12 9.38
C VAL A 122 -13.43 -13.43 9.71
N ASN A 123 -13.90 -13.62 10.94
CA ASN A 123 -15.10 -12.95 11.44
C ASN A 123 -14.71 -11.73 12.27
N VAL A 124 -14.91 -10.53 11.72
CA VAL A 124 -14.64 -9.28 12.46
C VAL A 124 -15.92 -8.83 13.15
N GLN A 125 -15.86 -8.79 14.48
CA GLN A 125 -16.89 -8.13 15.28
C GLN A 125 -16.46 -6.69 15.53
N THR A 126 -17.04 -5.72 14.83
CA THR A 126 -16.82 -4.30 15.17
C THR A 126 -17.84 -3.88 16.21
N ARG A 127 -17.33 -3.34 17.33
CA ARG A 127 -18.16 -2.85 18.43
C ARG A 127 -18.16 -1.35 18.35
N MET A 128 -19.34 -0.78 18.10
CA MET A 128 -19.52 0.65 18.01
C MET A 128 -20.45 1.13 19.11
N LEU A 129 -20.09 2.26 19.70
CA LEU A 129 -20.94 2.96 20.67
C LEU A 129 -21.61 4.12 19.96
N GLY A 130 -22.78 4.52 20.44
CA GLY A 130 -23.47 5.62 19.82
C GLY A 130 -24.69 6.05 20.59
N LYS A 131 -25.49 6.89 19.92
CA LYS A 131 -26.77 7.36 20.43
C LYS A 131 -27.83 7.44 19.36
N VAL A 132 -29.08 7.32 19.77
CA VAL A 132 -30.23 7.68 18.94
C VAL A 132 -30.27 9.21 18.82
N ASP A 133 -30.49 9.71 17.62
CA ASP A 133 -30.64 11.13 17.32
C ASP A 133 -31.87 11.36 16.43
N TYR A 134 -32.28 12.61 16.31
CA TYR A 134 -33.35 13.00 15.42
C TYR A 134 -32.94 12.82 13.95
N ASP A 135 -33.89 12.43 13.11
CA ASP A 135 -33.74 12.57 11.67
C ASP A 135 -33.92 14.06 11.33
N GLU A 136 -32.81 14.76 11.06
CA GLU A 136 -32.81 16.20 10.76
C GLU A 136 -33.71 16.54 9.55
N THR A 137 -33.89 15.59 8.61
CA THR A 137 -34.78 15.79 7.45
C THR A 137 -36.27 15.77 7.82
N ARG A 138 -36.58 15.38 9.06
CA ARG A 138 -37.93 15.25 9.63
C ARG A 138 -38.19 16.22 10.77
N ILE A 139 -37.36 17.25 10.91
CA ILE A 139 -37.55 18.34 11.86
C ILE A 139 -38.17 19.53 11.12
N GLY A 140 -39.26 20.06 11.67
CA GLY A 140 -39.88 21.30 11.20
C GLY A 140 -39.92 22.34 12.30
N THR A 141 -39.52 23.56 12.00
CA THR A 141 -39.64 24.72 12.91
C THR A 141 -40.80 25.59 12.46
N ILE A 142 -41.75 25.83 13.38
CA ILE A 142 -42.83 26.80 13.20
C ILE A 142 -42.30 28.15 13.65
N THR A 143 -42.21 29.10 12.72
CA THR A 143 -41.82 30.48 12.99
C THR A 143 -43.04 31.42 12.89
N ALA A 144 -42.92 32.60 13.49
CA ALA A 144 -43.89 33.67 13.31
C ALA A 144 -43.78 34.26 11.90
N TRP A 145 -44.88 34.27 11.15
CA TRP A 145 -44.93 34.85 9.79
C TRP A 145 -45.12 36.38 9.79
N THR A 146 -45.58 36.93 10.92
CA THR A 146 -45.79 38.36 11.16
C THR A 146 -45.41 38.68 12.61
N GLY A 147 -45.13 39.94 12.88
CA GLY A 147 -44.97 40.42 14.25
C GLY A 147 -46.30 40.47 14.99
N GLY A 148 -46.30 40.09 16.28
CA GLY A 148 -47.50 40.08 17.09
C GLY A 148 -47.27 39.57 18.50
N ARG A 149 -48.29 39.66 19.35
CA ARG A 149 -48.27 39.10 20.71
C ARG A 149 -48.87 37.70 20.71
N ILE A 150 -48.19 36.76 21.37
CA ILE A 150 -48.73 35.42 21.60
C ILE A 150 -49.71 35.49 22.75
N ASP A 151 -51.01 35.37 22.46
CA ASP A 151 -52.05 35.55 23.48
C ASP A 151 -52.47 34.22 24.11
N LYS A 152 -52.41 33.12 23.34
CA LYS A 152 -52.73 31.79 23.84
C LYS A 152 -51.88 30.71 23.18
N LEU A 153 -51.36 29.77 23.95
CA LEU A 153 -50.72 28.56 23.47
C LEU A 153 -51.70 27.39 23.65
N TYR A 154 -52.11 26.77 22.54
CA TYR A 154 -52.92 25.56 22.61
C TYR A 154 -52.09 24.32 22.97
N ILE A 155 -50.77 24.40 22.73
CA ILE A 155 -49.79 23.38 23.09
C ILE A 155 -48.70 24.04 23.96
N ASP A 156 -48.83 23.91 25.26
CA ASP A 156 -48.05 24.68 26.25
C ASP A 156 -46.82 23.95 26.80
N TYR A 157 -46.62 22.65 26.49
CA TYR A 157 -45.46 21.88 26.94
C TYR A 157 -44.82 21.02 25.84
N THR A 158 -43.50 20.79 25.96
CA THR A 158 -42.72 19.90 25.09
C THR A 158 -43.04 18.43 25.38
N GLY A 159 -42.90 17.57 24.37
CA GLY A 159 -43.31 16.16 24.41
C GLY A 159 -44.73 15.91 23.92
N SER A 160 -45.52 16.97 23.71
CA SER A 160 -46.87 16.88 23.14
C SER A 160 -46.86 16.34 21.70
N SER A 161 -47.70 15.33 21.43
CA SER A 161 -47.94 14.85 20.07
C SER A 161 -48.92 15.76 19.35
N VAL A 162 -48.60 16.14 18.12
CA VAL A 162 -49.42 17.02 17.30
C VAL A 162 -49.67 16.43 15.91
N ARG A 163 -50.85 16.70 15.36
CA ARG A 163 -51.22 16.32 13.99
C ARG A 163 -51.07 17.51 13.04
N LYS A 164 -50.78 17.26 11.78
CA LYS A 164 -50.82 18.29 10.73
C LYS A 164 -52.19 18.98 10.73
N GLY A 165 -52.19 20.31 10.79
CA GLY A 165 -53.39 21.14 10.88
C GLY A 165 -53.96 21.35 12.29
N GLN A 166 -53.33 20.82 13.34
CA GLN A 166 -53.74 21.07 14.72
C GLN A 166 -53.40 22.50 15.16
N ALA A 167 -54.28 23.13 15.95
CA ALA A 167 -54.06 24.47 16.49
C ALA A 167 -52.91 24.45 17.51
N MET A 168 -51.95 25.36 17.35
CA MET A 168 -50.72 25.40 18.15
C MET A 168 -50.65 26.64 19.04
N ALA A 169 -50.94 27.82 18.47
CA ALA A 169 -50.94 29.09 19.19
C ALA A 169 -51.93 30.08 18.57
N SER A 170 -52.32 31.09 19.33
CA SER A 170 -53.11 32.24 18.89
C SER A 170 -52.23 33.49 18.98
N ILE A 171 -52.11 34.21 17.86
CA ILE A 171 -51.33 35.43 17.76
C ILE A 171 -52.25 36.63 17.50
N TYR A 172 -52.08 37.68 18.31
CA TYR A 172 -52.62 39.01 18.03
C TYR A 172 -51.61 39.77 17.17
N SER A 173 -52.00 40.17 15.96
CA SER A 173 -51.15 40.96 15.06
C SER A 173 -51.93 42.13 14.47
N PRO A 174 -51.54 43.38 14.78
CA PRO A 174 -52.11 44.57 14.17
C PRO A 174 -51.94 44.60 12.64
N GLU A 175 -50.83 44.05 12.13
CA GLU A 175 -50.54 43.96 10.70
C GLU A 175 -51.55 43.03 10.01
N LEU A 176 -51.82 41.85 10.59
CA LEU A 176 -52.83 40.94 10.07
C LEU A 176 -54.24 41.52 10.15
N LEU A 177 -54.55 42.31 11.18
CA LEU A 177 -55.85 42.96 11.30
C LEU A 177 -56.07 43.95 10.15
N THR A 178 -55.08 44.79 9.86
CA THR A 178 -55.11 45.74 8.74
C THR A 178 -55.21 45.02 7.39
N ALA A 179 -54.39 43.99 7.17
CA ALA A 179 -54.41 43.22 5.92
C ALA A 179 -55.74 42.47 5.70
N GLN A 180 -56.39 41.99 6.77
CA GLN A 180 -57.73 41.42 6.69
C GLN A 180 -58.79 42.45 6.29
N ALA A 181 -58.74 43.66 6.88
CA ALA A 181 -59.66 44.74 6.55
C ALA A 181 -59.53 45.17 5.07
N GLU A 182 -58.30 45.26 4.56
CA GLU A 182 -58.02 45.52 3.14
C GLU A 182 -58.66 44.46 2.23
N LEU A 183 -58.49 43.16 2.54
CA LEU A 183 -59.10 42.08 1.75
C LEU A 183 -60.63 42.18 1.76
N ILE A 184 -61.23 42.39 2.94
CA ILE A 184 -62.69 42.50 3.06
C ILE A 184 -63.21 43.68 2.23
N GLN A 185 -62.51 44.80 2.25
CA GLN A 185 -62.89 45.97 1.47
C GLN A 185 -62.73 45.72 -0.04
N ALA A 186 -61.66 45.06 -0.47
CA ALA A 186 -61.46 44.68 -1.87
C ALA A 186 -62.55 43.72 -2.38
N VAL A 187 -62.95 42.74 -1.56
CA VAL A 187 -64.06 41.82 -1.88
C VAL A 187 -65.39 42.58 -1.99
N LYS A 188 -65.68 43.49 -1.05
CA LYS A 188 -66.89 44.32 -1.08
C LYS A 188 -66.93 45.20 -2.33
N ALA A 189 -65.84 45.88 -2.66
CA ALA A 189 -65.73 46.70 -3.87
C ALA A 189 -65.96 45.87 -5.14
N LYS A 190 -65.33 44.70 -5.25
CA LYS A 190 -65.56 43.76 -6.36
C LYS A 190 -67.02 43.31 -6.45
N SER A 191 -67.66 43.05 -5.31
CA SER A 191 -69.06 42.62 -5.25
C SER A 191 -70.04 43.72 -5.69
N ALA A 192 -69.80 44.98 -5.30
CA ALA A 192 -70.60 46.13 -5.69
C ALA A 192 -70.52 46.42 -7.20
N LEU A 193 -69.38 46.10 -7.83
CA LEU A 193 -69.11 46.34 -9.24
C LEU A 193 -69.63 45.22 -10.18
N LYS A 194 -70.30 44.18 -9.66
CA LYS A 194 -70.88 43.10 -10.48
C LYS A 194 -71.83 43.62 -11.57
N GLY A 195 -72.60 44.67 -11.27
CA GLY A 195 -73.55 45.30 -12.20
C GLY A 195 -72.96 46.32 -13.18
N SER A 196 -71.67 46.66 -13.09
CA SER A 196 -71.05 47.68 -13.97
C SER A 196 -70.82 47.16 -15.40
N SER A 197 -71.00 48.01 -16.42
CA SER A 197 -70.77 47.68 -17.83
C SER A 197 -69.30 47.79 -18.27
N LEU A 198 -68.44 48.41 -17.46
CA LEU A 198 -67.04 48.67 -17.82
C LEU A 198 -66.11 47.51 -17.42
N LYS A 199 -65.59 46.79 -18.42
CA LYS A 199 -64.67 45.65 -18.24
C LYS A 199 -63.40 46.03 -17.45
N VAL A 200 -62.81 47.19 -17.75
CA VAL A 200 -61.58 47.69 -17.09
C VAL A 200 -61.75 47.86 -15.57
N VAL A 201 -62.93 48.28 -15.13
CA VAL A 201 -63.24 48.51 -13.71
C VAL A 201 -63.40 47.16 -12.98
N LYS A 202 -64.04 46.18 -13.62
CA LYS A 202 -64.15 44.80 -13.09
C LYS A 202 -62.79 44.12 -12.98
N ASP A 203 -61.95 44.26 -13.99
CA ASP A 203 -60.61 43.66 -14.02
C ASP A 203 -59.70 44.27 -12.95
N THR A 204 -59.74 45.59 -12.78
CA THR A 204 -59.00 46.28 -11.70
C THR A 204 -59.44 45.79 -10.32
N ALA A 205 -60.75 45.72 -10.06
CA ALA A 205 -61.26 45.23 -8.78
C ALA A 205 -60.88 43.76 -8.51
N ALA A 206 -60.86 42.92 -9.54
CA ALA A 206 -60.42 41.53 -9.42
C ALA A 206 -58.92 41.43 -9.10
N ARG A 207 -58.06 42.24 -9.74
CA ARG A 207 -56.62 42.29 -9.44
C ARG A 207 -56.34 42.78 -8.02
N THR A 208 -57.08 43.79 -7.55
CA THR A 208 -56.93 44.30 -6.17
C THR A 208 -57.30 43.25 -5.13
N GLU A 209 -58.41 42.54 -5.34
CA GLU A 209 -58.79 41.42 -4.46
C GLU A 209 -57.75 40.30 -4.48
N GLN A 210 -57.23 39.96 -5.66
CA GLN A 210 -56.16 38.97 -5.80
C GLN A 210 -54.87 39.41 -5.09
N ALA A 211 -54.48 40.68 -5.18
CA ALA A 211 -53.33 41.23 -4.48
C ALA A 211 -53.50 41.17 -2.96
N ALA A 212 -54.70 41.48 -2.45
CA ALA A 212 -54.99 41.39 -1.02
C ALA A 212 -54.97 39.92 -0.51
N ARG A 213 -55.46 38.97 -1.31
CA ARG A 213 -55.34 37.53 -1.01
C ARG A 213 -53.87 37.10 -0.95
N GLU A 214 -53.07 37.56 -1.90
CA GLU A 214 -51.66 37.20 -1.97
C GLU A 214 -50.88 37.79 -0.81
N LYS A 215 -51.16 39.04 -0.41
CA LYS A 215 -50.59 39.66 0.81
C LYS A 215 -50.82 38.80 2.05
N LEU A 216 -52.06 38.36 2.30
CA LEU A 216 -52.36 37.49 3.45
C LEU A 216 -51.71 36.11 3.34
N ARG A 217 -51.59 35.55 2.13
CA ARG A 217 -50.88 34.28 1.90
C ARG A 217 -49.39 34.41 2.25
N LEU A 218 -48.76 35.52 1.88
CA LEU A 218 -47.36 35.83 2.21
C LEU A 218 -47.16 36.06 3.71
N LEU A 219 -48.16 36.59 4.41
CA LEU A 219 -48.21 36.71 5.86
C LEU A 219 -48.56 35.39 6.58
N GLY A 220 -48.55 34.26 5.87
CA GLY A 220 -48.62 32.91 6.44
C GLY A 220 -50.03 32.34 6.62
N LEU A 221 -51.08 33.01 6.13
CA LEU A 221 -52.44 32.46 6.20
C LEU A 221 -52.66 31.41 5.10
N SER A 222 -53.30 30.30 5.50
CA SER A 222 -53.73 29.27 4.56
C SER A 222 -54.91 29.72 3.69
N LYS A 223 -55.09 29.08 2.53
CA LYS A 223 -56.23 29.35 1.62
C LYS A 223 -57.57 29.23 2.35
N SER A 224 -57.72 28.24 3.23
CA SER A 224 -58.94 28.03 4.02
C SER A 224 -59.17 29.15 5.04
N GLN A 225 -58.12 29.65 5.69
CA GLN A 225 -58.24 30.80 6.59
C GLN A 225 -58.66 32.07 5.83
N ILE A 226 -58.10 32.32 4.65
CA ILE A 226 -58.47 33.46 3.79
C ILE A 226 -59.95 33.37 3.38
N GLU A 227 -60.42 32.21 2.91
CA GLU A 227 -61.84 32.03 2.56
C GLU A 227 -62.78 32.22 3.77
N ASN A 228 -62.36 31.77 4.95
CA ASN A 228 -63.14 31.98 6.18
C ASN A 228 -63.23 33.47 6.57
N ILE A 229 -62.17 34.25 6.35
CA ILE A 229 -62.19 35.71 6.56
C ILE A 229 -63.20 36.36 5.61
N ILE A 230 -63.21 35.94 4.34
CA ILE A 230 -64.14 36.45 3.32
C ILE A 230 -65.59 36.13 3.69
N LYS A 231 -65.87 34.86 4.06
CA LYS A 231 -67.21 34.42 4.49
C LYS A 231 -67.70 35.17 5.74
N ARG A 232 -66.80 35.41 6.69
CA ARG A 232 -67.13 36.12 7.94
C ARG A 232 -67.40 37.61 7.72
N GLY A 233 -66.76 38.22 6.71
CA GLY A 233 -66.94 39.65 6.38
C GLY A 233 -66.45 40.64 7.43
N LYS A 234 -65.77 40.17 8.49
CA LYS A 234 -65.16 40.96 9.58
C LYS A 234 -63.74 40.46 9.87
N ALA A 235 -62.82 41.40 10.10
CA ALA A 235 -61.44 41.11 10.49
C ALA A 235 -61.42 40.54 11.92
N ALA A 236 -60.54 39.58 12.18
CA ALA A 236 -60.29 39.07 13.53
C ALA A 236 -58.98 39.62 14.08
N GLU A 237 -59.01 39.97 15.36
CA GLU A 237 -57.84 40.39 16.13
C GLU A 237 -56.84 39.25 16.31
N HIS A 238 -57.33 38.00 16.39
CA HIS A 238 -56.54 36.83 16.67
C HIS A 238 -56.53 35.86 15.49
N ILE A 239 -55.34 35.35 15.17
CA ILE A 239 -55.15 34.30 14.16
C ILE A 239 -54.53 33.08 14.83
N THR A 240 -55.09 31.91 14.52
CA THR A 240 -54.56 30.63 14.98
C THR A 240 -53.45 30.16 14.05
N LEU A 241 -52.29 29.85 14.62
CA LEU A 241 -51.19 29.16 14.00
C LEU A 241 -51.42 27.65 14.07
N TYR A 242 -51.31 26.98 12.94
CA TYR A 242 -51.52 25.54 12.80
C TYR A 242 -50.21 24.80 12.55
N SER A 243 -50.15 23.53 12.95
CA SER A 243 -48.98 22.70 12.68
C SER A 243 -48.86 22.34 11.19
N PRO A 244 -47.71 22.57 10.53
CA PRO A 244 -47.50 22.18 9.13
C PRO A 244 -47.26 20.67 8.96
N MET A 245 -46.91 19.95 10.04
CA MET A 245 -46.61 18.52 10.02
C MET A 245 -47.12 17.80 11.28
N SER A 246 -47.21 16.48 11.21
CA SER A 246 -47.47 15.64 12.39
C SER A 246 -46.15 15.28 13.05
N GLY A 247 -46.10 15.20 14.38
CA GLY A 247 -44.89 14.86 15.12
C GLY A 247 -45.01 15.16 16.61
N ILE A 248 -43.87 15.26 17.28
CA ILE A 248 -43.77 15.62 18.71
C ILE A 248 -43.09 16.97 18.84
N VAL A 249 -43.63 17.85 19.69
CA VAL A 249 -43.03 19.14 20.00
C VAL A 249 -41.78 18.92 20.84
N ILE A 250 -40.59 19.11 20.26
CA ILE A 250 -39.31 18.91 20.95
C ILE A 250 -38.79 20.20 21.58
N LYS A 251 -39.24 21.36 21.08
CA LYS A 251 -38.87 22.67 21.62
C LYS A 251 -40.06 23.62 21.56
N LYS A 252 -40.19 24.45 22.60
CA LYS A 252 -41.14 25.56 22.69
C LYS A 252 -40.33 26.80 23.10
N ASP A 253 -40.15 27.72 22.17
CA ASP A 253 -39.26 28.88 22.33
C ASP A 253 -39.99 30.13 22.87
N VAL A 254 -41.33 30.09 22.96
CA VAL A 254 -42.15 31.22 23.40
C VAL A 254 -43.06 30.85 24.57
N VAL A 255 -43.47 31.87 25.32
CA VAL A 255 -44.50 31.78 26.36
C VAL A 255 -45.63 32.76 26.06
N GLU A 256 -46.79 32.55 26.67
CA GLU A 256 -47.93 33.46 26.55
C GLU A 256 -47.57 34.87 27.04
N GLY A 257 -48.12 35.88 26.38
CA GLY A 257 -47.90 37.30 26.65
C GLY A 257 -46.70 37.93 25.92
N VAL A 258 -45.80 37.12 25.35
CA VAL A 258 -44.59 37.64 24.68
C VAL A 258 -44.89 38.16 23.27
N TYR A 259 -44.22 39.25 22.90
CA TYR A 259 -44.23 39.78 21.54
C TYR A 259 -43.15 39.10 20.69
N VAL A 260 -43.55 38.54 19.55
CA VAL A 260 -42.68 37.90 18.57
C VAL A 260 -42.52 38.77 17.34
N LYS A 261 -41.37 38.64 16.66
CA LYS A 261 -41.10 39.28 15.37
C LYS A 261 -41.23 38.24 14.26
N THR A 262 -41.39 38.70 13.01
CA THR A 262 -41.31 37.81 11.85
C THR A 262 -40.00 37.02 11.87
N GLY A 263 -40.09 35.70 11.69
CA GLY A 263 -38.97 34.77 11.75
C GLY A 263 -38.66 34.21 13.14
N THR A 264 -39.24 34.75 14.23
CA THR A 264 -39.02 34.19 15.57
C THR A 264 -39.52 32.74 15.64
N PRO A 265 -38.71 31.77 16.07
CA PRO A 265 -39.15 30.39 16.26
C PRO A 265 -40.12 30.30 17.44
N ILE A 266 -41.20 29.55 17.24
CA ILE A 266 -42.26 29.34 18.22
C ILE A 266 -42.20 27.90 18.73
N TYR A 267 -42.21 26.94 17.81
CA TYR A 267 -42.13 25.51 18.10
C TYR A 267 -41.14 24.80 17.18
N THR A 268 -40.50 23.76 17.68
CA THR A 268 -39.81 22.76 16.85
C THR A 268 -40.51 21.43 17.01
N ILE A 269 -40.89 20.82 15.90
CA ILE A 269 -41.61 19.55 15.82
C ILE A 269 -40.72 18.53 15.13
N ALA A 270 -40.61 17.34 15.68
CA ALA A 270 -39.89 16.22 15.07
C ALA A 270 -40.85 15.05 14.80
N ASP A 271 -40.80 14.49 13.59
CA ASP A 271 -41.41 13.20 13.28
C ASP A 271 -40.46 12.06 13.70
N LEU A 272 -40.78 11.40 14.82
CA LEU A 272 -39.99 10.32 15.39
C LEU A 272 -40.31 8.93 14.81
N SER A 273 -41.11 8.83 13.75
CA SER A 273 -41.42 7.54 13.09
C SER A 273 -40.18 6.86 12.49
N ARG A 274 -39.17 7.65 12.14
CA ARG A 274 -37.81 7.23 11.84
C ARG A 274 -36.84 8.05 12.67
N VAL A 275 -35.77 7.40 13.10
CA VAL A 275 -34.70 8.03 13.87
C VAL A 275 -33.37 7.67 13.26
N TRP A 276 -32.38 8.52 13.51
CA TRP A 276 -31.01 8.17 13.20
C TRP A 276 -30.35 7.53 14.42
N VAL A 277 -29.47 6.59 14.17
CA VAL A 277 -28.55 6.09 15.18
C VAL A 277 -27.16 6.49 14.74
N ILE A 278 -26.53 7.37 15.50
CA ILE A 278 -25.18 7.86 15.24
C ILE A 278 -24.24 6.99 16.04
N LEU A 279 -23.50 6.14 15.33
CA LEU A 279 -22.46 5.29 15.86
C LEU A 279 -21.09 5.96 15.68
N GLU A 280 -20.18 5.68 16.58
CA GLU A 280 -18.77 6.05 16.48
C GLU A 280 -17.96 4.79 16.19
N ALA A 281 -17.33 4.76 15.02
CA ALA A 281 -16.44 3.69 14.60
C ALA A 281 -14.98 4.16 14.72
N TYR A 282 -14.10 3.31 15.25
CA TYR A 282 -12.67 3.58 15.23
C TYR A 282 -12.13 3.57 13.79
N GLU A 283 -11.08 4.34 13.54
CA GLU A 283 -10.40 4.38 12.25
C GLU A 283 -9.97 2.97 11.76
N SER A 284 -9.54 2.11 12.69
CA SER A 284 -9.17 0.71 12.41
C SER A 284 -10.33 -0.15 11.88
N ASP A 285 -11.57 0.22 12.21
CA ASP A 285 -12.77 -0.58 11.95
C ASP A 285 -13.48 -0.13 10.65
N LEU A 286 -13.16 1.07 10.14
CA LEU A 286 -13.72 1.61 8.90
C LEU A 286 -13.60 0.70 7.67
N PRO A 287 -12.50 -0.06 7.45
CA PRO A 287 -12.42 -0.98 6.31
C PRO A 287 -13.53 -2.03 6.29
N TRP A 288 -14.12 -2.32 7.46
CA TRP A 288 -15.18 -3.32 7.67
C TRP A 288 -16.58 -2.70 7.70
N ILE A 289 -16.72 -1.39 7.44
CA ILE A 289 -18.01 -0.68 7.42
C ILE A 289 -18.23 -0.11 6.03
N LYS A 290 -19.35 -0.47 5.40
CA LYS A 290 -19.70 -0.02 4.05
C LYS A 290 -21.07 0.65 4.04
N MET A 291 -21.23 1.57 3.10
CA MET A 291 -22.53 2.17 2.80
C MET A 291 -23.55 1.08 2.44
N GLY A 292 -24.76 1.21 2.97
CA GLY A 292 -25.85 0.27 2.75
C GLY A 292 -25.83 -1.00 3.59
N MET A 293 -24.78 -1.21 4.39
CA MET A 293 -24.66 -2.34 5.31
C MET A 293 -25.75 -2.30 6.38
N LYS A 294 -26.26 -3.47 6.79
CA LYS A 294 -27.17 -3.60 7.92
C LYS A 294 -26.36 -3.81 9.20
N VAL A 295 -26.64 -3.03 10.22
CA VAL A 295 -25.97 -3.10 11.52
C VAL A 295 -27.00 -3.39 12.59
N SER A 296 -26.75 -4.44 13.38
CA SER A 296 -27.55 -4.77 14.56
C SER A 296 -27.04 -3.98 15.77
N PHE A 297 -27.97 -3.45 16.55
CA PHE A 297 -27.66 -2.75 17.79
C PHE A 297 -28.69 -3.05 18.87
N ASN A 298 -28.27 -2.92 20.12
CA ASN A 298 -29.13 -2.99 21.28
C ASN A 298 -29.13 -1.64 22.01
N THR A 299 -30.11 -1.46 22.88
CA THR A 299 -30.19 -0.29 23.76
C THR A 299 -30.39 -0.79 25.19
N GLU A 300 -29.80 -0.09 26.15
CA GLU A 300 -29.92 -0.46 27.57
C GLU A 300 -31.36 -0.32 28.06
N ALA A 301 -32.16 0.54 27.42
CA ALA A 301 -33.58 0.72 27.71
C ALA A 301 -34.45 -0.50 27.32
N TYR A 302 -33.97 -1.38 26.44
CA TYR A 302 -34.67 -2.61 26.06
C TYR A 302 -33.70 -3.79 25.99
N PRO A 303 -33.30 -4.35 27.16
CA PRO A 303 -32.39 -5.48 27.23
C PRO A 303 -32.90 -6.68 26.43
N GLY A 304 -32.00 -7.38 25.73
CA GLY A 304 -32.32 -8.57 24.94
C GLY A 304 -33.03 -8.32 23.60
N LYS A 305 -33.41 -7.07 23.30
CA LYS A 305 -34.02 -6.72 22.01
C LYS A 305 -32.99 -6.16 21.04
N ASN A 306 -32.84 -6.83 19.90
CA ASN A 306 -32.03 -6.34 18.80
C ASN A 306 -32.87 -5.45 17.88
N PHE A 307 -32.29 -4.31 17.53
CA PHE A 307 -32.78 -3.40 16.50
C PHE A 307 -31.80 -3.45 15.33
N GLU A 308 -32.31 -3.20 14.13
CA GLU A 308 -31.51 -3.16 12.91
C GLU A 308 -31.63 -1.81 12.24
N GLY A 309 -30.49 -1.28 11.80
CA GLY A 309 -30.39 -0.04 11.03
C GLY A 309 -29.55 -0.23 9.78
N LYS A 310 -29.80 0.60 8.76
CA LYS A 310 -28.99 0.60 7.53
C LYS A 310 -28.01 1.76 7.55
N VAL A 311 -26.74 1.53 7.23
CA VAL A 311 -25.73 2.58 7.06
C VAL A 311 -26.13 3.46 5.88
N VAL A 312 -26.48 4.72 6.15
CA VAL A 312 -26.89 5.70 5.14
C VAL A 312 -25.87 6.81 4.95
N TYR A 313 -24.92 6.96 5.87
CA TYR A 313 -23.88 7.97 5.79
C TYR A 313 -22.68 7.59 6.67
N ILE A 314 -21.47 7.82 6.16
CA ILE A 314 -20.21 7.71 6.89
C ILE A 314 -19.55 9.09 6.77
N ASP A 315 -19.25 9.71 7.90
CA ASP A 315 -18.66 11.06 7.97
C ASP A 315 -17.28 11.06 7.26
N PRO A 316 -17.02 11.98 6.31
CA PRO A 316 -15.72 12.05 5.64
C PRO A 316 -14.61 12.58 6.55
N VAL A 317 -14.94 13.10 7.74
CA VAL A 317 -13.99 13.68 8.68
C VAL A 317 -13.84 12.79 9.91
N VAL A 318 -12.59 12.52 10.30
CA VAL A 318 -12.25 11.84 11.56
C VAL A 318 -12.25 12.87 12.69
N ASN A 319 -12.89 12.54 13.82
CA ASN A 319 -12.79 13.36 15.02
C ASN A 319 -11.40 13.16 15.66
N GLU A 320 -10.57 14.21 15.67
CA GLU A 320 -9.19 14.16 16.15
C GLU A 320 -9.06 13.80 17.64
N LYS A 321 -10.07 14.16 18.45
CA LYS A 321 -10.06 13.93 19.90
C LYS A 321 -10.37 12.47 20.26
N THR A 322 -11.34 11.88 19.57
CA THR A 322 -11.80 10.50 19.83
C THR A 322 -11.17 9.47 18.90
N ARG A 323 -10.54 9.91 17.79
CA ARG A 323 -10.06 9.06 16.69
C ARG A 323 -11.17 8.15 16.14
N THR A 324 -12.40 8.67 16.12
CA THR A 324 -13.58 7.98 15.61
C THR A 324 -14.20 8.73 14.44
N VAL A 325 -14.87 7.97 13.57
CA VAL A 325 -15.70 8.46 12.47
C VAL A 325 -17.16 8.18 12.79
N ARG A 326 -18.03 9.16 12.54
CA ARG A 326 -19.46 9.01 12.77
C ARG A 326 -20.09 8.22 11.62
N VAL A 327 -20.79 7.15 11.98
CA VAL A 327 -21.55 6.29 11.06
C VAL A 327 -23.02 6.44 11.40
N ARG A 328 -23.81 6.94 10.45
CA ARG A 328 -25.24 7.17 10.63
C ARG A 328 -26.02 5.97 10.10
N LEU A 329 -26.85 5.40 10.96
CA LEU A 329 -27.83 4.41 10.60
C LEU A 329 -29.22 5.05 10.51
N GLU A 330 -29.98 4.67 9.48
CA GLU A 330 -31.42 4.94 9.43
C GLU A 330 -32.18 3.76 10.06
N VAL A 331 -33.04 4.07 11.04
CA VAL A 331 -33.79 3.06 11.78
C VAL A 331 -35.30 3.37 11.81
N PRO A 332 -36.15 2.43 11.37
CA PRO A 332 -37.60 2.52 11.57
C PRO A 332 -37.97 2.41 13.07
N ASN A 333 -38.69 3.40 13.60
CA ASN A 333 -39.01 3.48 15.02
C ASN A 333 -40.46 3.05 15.33
N LYS A 334 -40.77 1.77 15.08
CA LYS A 334 -42.11 1.22 15.31
C LYS A 334 -42.49 1.32 16.80
N GLY A 335 -43.61 1.99 17.08
CA GLY A 335 -44.10 2.20 18.43
C GLY A 335 -43.31 3.21 19.27
N LEU A 336 -42.51 4.07 18.62
CA LEU A 336 -41.75 5.16 19.28
C LEU A 336 -40.88 4.69 20.44
N LYS A 337 -40.33 3.47 20.33
CA LYS A 337 -39.53 2.84 21.38
C LYS A 337 -38.15 3.50 21.51
N LEU A 338 -37.54 3.84 20.38
CA LEU A 338 -36.24 4.50 20.33
C LEU A 338 -36.46 6.01 20.53
N LYS A 339 -35.98 6.53 21.67
CA LYS A 339 -36.05 7.95 21.97
C LYS A 339 -34.68 8.60 21.70
N PRO A 340 -34.64 9.77 21.04
CA PRO A 340 -33.40 10.53 20.88
C PRO A 340 -32.70 10.75 22.23
N GLY A 341 -31.37 10.63 22.23
CA GLY A 341 -30.53 10.64 23.42
C GLY A 341 -30.26 9.26 24.04
N MET A 342 -30.99 8.20 23.67
CA MET A 342 -30.69 6.85 24.17
C MET A 342 -29.33 6.37 23.69
N PHE A 343 -28.54 5.80 24.61
CA PHE A 343 -27.30 5.11 24.24
C PHE A 343 -27.60 3.81 23.51
N VAL A 344 -26.75 3.52 22.53
CA VAL A 344 -26.81 2.29 21.76
C VAL A 344 -25.45 1.60 21.77
N ARG A 345 -25.48 0.27 21.77
CA ARG A 345 -24.30 -0.53 21.49
C ARG A 345 -24.59 -1.34 20.23
N ALA A 346 -23.83 -1.05 19.19
CA ALA A 346 -23.90 -1.77 17.94
C ALA A 346 -22.80 -2.83 17.90
N VAL A 347 -23.17 -4.01 17.42
CA VAL A 347 -22.21 -5.05 17.08
C VAL A 347 -22.46 -5.38 15.63
N ASN A 348 -21.50 -4.99 14.79
CA ASN A 348 -21.47 -5.51 13.43
C ASN A 348 -20.82 -6.89 13.46
N LYS A 349 -21.48 -7.86 12.86
CA LYS A 349 -20.86 -9.16 12.55
C LYS A 349 -20.79 -9.23 11.04
N GLU A 350 -19.65 -8.86 10.47
CA GLU A 350 -19.41 -9.14 9.05
C GLU A 350 -18.99 -10.62 8.97
N GLU A 351 -19.98 -11.51 8.79
CA GLU A 351 -19.71 -12.86 8.29
C GLU A 351 -19.37 -12.71 6.81
N LYS A 352 -18.10 -12.54 6.48
CA LYS A 352 -17.65 -12.82 5.11
C LYS A 352 -17.82 -14.32 4.86
N GLN A 353 -19.00 -14.71 4.41
CA GLN A 353 -19.15 -15.95 3.66
C GLN A 353 -18.51 -15.74 2.28
N ALA A 354 -17.29 -16.28 2.13
CA ALA A 354 -16.56 -16.66 0.92
C ALA A 354 -15.10 -16.14 0.94
N GLY A 355 -14.18 -17.02 1.36
CA GLY A 355 -12.73 -16.84 1.29
C GLY A 355 -12.03 -17.14 2.61
N THR A 356 -11.28 -18.23 2.66
CA THR A 356 -10.28 -18.44 3.72
C THR A 356 -9.07 -17.58 3.40
N GLU A 357 -8.86 -16.52 4.17
CA GLU A 357 -7.75 -15.59 4.01
C GLU A 357 -6.53 -16.12 4.77
N LEU A 358 -5.33 -15.87 4.23
CA LEU A 358 -4.09 -16.17 4.94
C LEU A 358 -3.95 -15.20 6.11
N VAL A 359 -3.76 -15.72 7.33
CA VAL A 359 -3.69 -14.88 8.53
C VAL A 359 -2.50 -15.21 9.40
N ILE A 360 -2.03 -14.19 10.12
CA ILE A 360 -1.03 -14.32 11.19
C ILE A 360 -1.52 -13.66 12.49
N PRO A 361 -1.11 -14.17 13.66
CA PRO A 361 -1.43 -13.51 14.93
C PRO A 361 -0.96 -12.06 14.96
N ALA A 362 -1.72 -11.17 15.60
CA ALA A 362 -1.41 -9.75 15.67
C ALA A 362 -0.12 -9.43 16.44
N SER A 363 0.42 -10.40 17.20
CA SER A 363 1.70 -10.29 17.89
C SER A 363 2.92 -10.60 17.01
N ALA A 364 2.73 -11.20 15.84
CA ALA A 364 3.82 -11.61 14.95
C ALA A 364 4.51 -10.45 14.19
N PRO A 365 3.77 -9.55 13.51
CA PRO A 365 4.41 -8.48 12.75
C PRO A 365 4.95 -7.37 13.65
N LEU A 366 6.19 -6.95 13.39
CA LEU A 366 6.77 -5.70 13.88
C LEU A 366 6.41 -4.60 12.88
N ILE A 367 5.57 -3.65 13.29
CA ILE A 367 5.03 -2.61 12.41
C ILE A 367 5.78 -1.30 12.67
N THR A 368 6.38 -0.72 11.62
CA THR A 368 6.92 0.65 11.66
C THR A 368 6.32 1.52 10.58
N GLY A 369 5.43 2.42 11.02
CA GLY A 369 4.67 3.29 10.14
C GLY A 369 3.83 2.44 9.17
N LYS A 370 4.32 2.28 7.95
CA LYS A 370 3.66 1.57 6.85
C LYS A 370 4.23 0.18 6.56
N ARG A 371 5.39 -0.16 7.12
CA ARG A 371 6.09 -1.42 6.89
C ARG A 371 5.75 -2.42 7.98
N ALA A 372 5.75 -3.70 7.61
CA ALA A 372 5.57 -4.80 8.53
C ALA A 372 6.65 -5.85 8.28
N VAL A 373 7.46 -6.12 9.29
CA VAL A 373 8.49 -7.16 9.25
C VAL A 373 8.07 -8.32 10.15
N VAL A 374 8.13 -9.53 9.62
CA VAL A 374 7.90 -10.77 10.38
C VAL A 374 9.16 -11.62 10.34
N TYR A 375 9.35 -12.44 11.36
CA TYR A 375 10.42 -13.43 11.40
C TYR A 375 9.82 -14.81 11.23
N ILE A 376 10.38 -15.60 10.32
CA ILE A 376 9.96 -16.99 10.07
C ILE A 376 11.09 -17.96 10.40
N GLY A 377 10.77 -19.13 10.93
CA GLY A 377 11.73 -20.22 11.06
C GLY A 377 12.05 -20.81 9.68
N VAL A 378 13.33 -20.99 9.38
CA VAL A 378 13.76 -21.59 8.11
C VAL A 378 13.42 -23.09 8.13
N PRO A 379 12.66 -23.61 7.15
CA PRO A 379 12.33 -25.03 7.10
C PRO A 379 13.57 -25.92 7.12
N GLY A 380 13.55 -26.97 7.95
CA GLY A 380 14.67 -27.92 8.08
C GLY A 380 15.87 -27.43 8.89
N LYS A 381 15.92 -26.15 9.32
CA LYS A 381 17.02 -25.58 10.10
C LYS A 381 16.54 -25.06 11.45
N GLU A 382 16.75 -25.86 12.50
CA GLU A 382 16.30 -25.48 13.84
C GLU A 382 17.12 -24.31 14.41
N GLY A 383 16.43 -23.26 14.86
CA GLY A 383 17.06 -22.09 15.46
C GLY A 383 17.55 -21.03 14.47
N VAL A 384 17.32 -21.26 13.18
CA VAL A 384 17.57 -20.27 12.13
C VAL A 384 16.28 -19.53 11.79
N PHE A 385 16.34 -18.20 11.84
CA PHE A 385 15.21 -17.32 11.55
C PHE A 385 15.56 -16.37 10.41
N GLU A 386 14.60 -16.14 9.52
CA GLU A 386 14.68 -15.17 8.42
C GLU A 386 13.66 -14.06 8.64
N GLY A 387 14.13 -12.81 8.61
CA GLY A 387 13.26 -11.64 8.55
C GLY A 387 12.70 -11.44 7.15
N ARG A 388 11.40 -11.15 7.05
CA ARG A 388 10.73 -10.86 5.78
C ARG A 388 9.82 -9.66 5.93
N GLU A 389 9.92 -8.71 5.01
CA GLU A 389 8.96 -7.62 4.90
C GLU A 389 7.74 -8.10 4.14
N ILE A 390 6.55 -7.88 4.69
CA ILE A 390 5.30 -8.43 4.17
C ILE A 390 4.25 -7.35 3.98
N VAL A 391 3.28 -7.62 3.11
CA VAL A 391 2.14 -6.72 2.89
C VAL A 391 0.96 -7.19 3.73
N LEU A 392 0.64 -6.43 4.78
CA LEU A 392 -0.52 -6.68 5.61
C LEU A 392 -1.81 -6.11 5.00
N GLY A 393 -2.89 -6.84 5.22
CA GLY A 393 -4.26 -6.41 5.05
C GLY A 393 -4.84 -5.80 6.33
N PRO A 394 -6.16 -5.56 6.36
CA PRO A 394 -6.81 -5.01 7.55
C PRO A 394 -6.68 -5.97 8.74
N LYS A 395 -6.54 -5.40 9.95
CA LYS A 395 -6.58 -6.16 11.19
C LYS A 395 -7.96 -6.77 11.38
N ALA A 396 -8.00 -8.01 11.81
CA ALA A 396 -9.21 -8.77 11.97
C ALA A 396 -9.22 -9.56 13.29
N GLY A 397 -9.77 -8.93 14.33
CA GLY A 397 -9.68 -9.45 15.69
C GLY A 397 -8.23 -9.55 16.16
N ASP A 398 -7.82 -10.73 16.62
CA ASP A 398 -6.46 -11.00 17.10
C ASP A 398 -5.48 -11.40 15.98
N PHE A 399 -5.87 -11.24 14.71
CA PHE A 399 -5.09 -11.61 13.54
C PHE A 399 -4.96 -10.45 12.56
N TYR A 400 -3.91 -10.46 11.74
CA TYR A 400 -3.84 -9.67 10.51
C TYR A 400 -4.06 -10.58 9.31
N VAL A 401 -4.83 -10.09 8.33
CA VAL A 401 -4.85 -10.67 6.99
C VAL A 401 -3.49 -10.41 6.33
N VAL A 402 -2.91 -11.40 5.69
CA VAL A 402 -1.66 -11.27 4.92
C VAL A 402 -2.04 -11.19 3.44
N LYS A 403 -1.71 -10.08 2.78
CA LYS A 403 -1.92 -9.93 1.33
C LYS A 403 -0.81 -10.57 0.51
N TYR A 404 0.43 -10.43 0.96
CA TYR A 404 1.60 -10.99 0.28
C TYR A 404 2.79 -11.11 1.25
N GLY A 405 3.72 -12.01 0.91
CA GLY A 405 4.99 -12.19 1.61
C GLY A 405 5.05 -13.40 2.53
N LEU A 406 3.95 -14.14 2.74
CA LEU A 406 3.98 -15.41 3.48
C LEU A 406 3.24 -16.50 2.72
N SER A 407 3.61 -17.74 3.00
CA SER A 407 2.97 -18.95 2.51
C SER A 407 2.31 -19.72 3.66
N GLU A 408 1.28 -20.49 3.34
CA GLU A 408 0.64 -21.37 4.32
C GLU A 408 1.62 -22.43 4.83
N GLY A 409 1.61 -22.69 6.15
CA GLY A 409 2.49 -23.63 6.82
C GLY A 409 3.82 -23.05 7.33
N GLU A 410 4.24 -21.86 6.86
CA GLU A 410 5.45 -21.20 7.38
C GLU A 410 5.32 -20.94 8.90
N GLN A 411 6.42 -21.08 9.65
CA GLN A 411 6.42 -20.89 11.10
C GLN A 411 6.77 -19.45 11.45
N VAL A 412 5.77 -18.61 11.72
CA VAL A 412 5.99 -17.19 12.06
C VAL A 412 6.22 -17.01 13.57
N VAL A 413 7.22 -16.20 13.94
CA VAL A 413 7.53 -15.87 15.33
C VAL A 413 6.46 -14.94 15.91
N THR A 414 5.78 -15.38 16.96
CA THR A 414 4.71 -14.65 17.65
C THR A 414 5.14 -14.06 18.98
N LYS A 415 6.24 -14.55 19.56
CA LYS A 415 6.88 -14.04 20.78
C LYS A 415 8.39 -14.00 20.60
N GLY A 416 9.05 -12.95 21.09
CA GLY A 416 10.50 -12.78 20.95
C GLY A 416 10.96 -12.16 19.62
N ASN A 417 10.05 -11.83 18.71
CA ASN A 417 10.32 -11.16 17.43
C ASN A 417 11.14 -9.87 17.59
N PHE A 418 10.83 -9.01 18.56
CA PHE A 418 11.61 -7.78 18.81
C PHE A 418 13.06 -8.07 19.24
N LYS A 419 13.29 -9.17 20.00
CA LYS A 419 14.64 -9.57 20.41
C LYS A 419 15.46 -10.10 19.24
N ILE A 420 14.82 -10.86 18.34
CA ILE A 420 15.43 -11.32 17.08
C ILE A 420 15.81 -10.11 16.22
N ASP A 421 14.90 -9.16 16.05
CA ASP A 421 15.15 -7.93 15.29
C ASP A 421 16.29 -7.10 15.87
N SER A 422 16.30 -6.92 17.19
CA SER A 422 17.37 -6.21 17.90
C SER A 422 18.73 -6.89 17.69
N ALA A 423 18.77 -8.23 17.73
CA ALA A 423 20.00 -8.99 17.49
C ALA A 423 20.51 -8.84 16.04
N ILE A 424 19.61 -8.87 15.05
CA ILE A 424 19.93 -8.61 13.63
C ILE A 424 20.45 -7.19 13.43
N GLN A 425 19.83 -6.22 14.10
CA GLN A 425 20.27 -4.83 14.07
C GLN A 425 21.69 -4.66 14.65
N ILE A 426 22.01 -5.34 15.75
CA ILE A 426 23.35 -5.28 16.39
C ILE A 426 24.44 -5.82 15.46
N ILE A 427 24.16 -6.87 14.68
CA ILE A 427 25.10 -7.41 13.68
C ILE A 427 25.08 -6.66 12.34
N ALA A 428 24.44 -5.48 12.29
CA ALA A 428 24.29 -4.61 11.11
C ALA A 428 23.73 -5.32 9.87
N LYS A 429 22.80 -6.25 10.07
CA LYS A 429 21.98 -6.81 8.99
C LYS A 429 20.72 -5.97 8.80
N PRO A 430 20.02 -6.09 7.65
CA PRO A 430 18.79 -5.34 7.44
C PRO A 430 17.76 -5.70 8.51
N SER A 431 17.32 -4.68 9.25
CA SER A 431 16.38 -4.79 10.38
C SER A 431 15.20 -3.85 10.17
N MET A 432 14.21 -3.92 11.05
CA MET A 432 13.06 -3.03 10.98
C MET A 432 13.45 -1.54 11.11
N MET A 433 14.46 -1.20 11.93
CA MET A 433 14.94 0.18 12.09
C MET A 433 15.97 0.59 11.05
N ASN A 434 16.80 -0.34 10.57
CA ASN A 434 17.83 -0.06 9.57
C ASN A 434 17.70 -1.03 8.37
N PRO A 435 16.80 -0.72 7.41
CA PRO A 435 16.48 -1.61 6.28
C PRO A 435 17.58 -1.66 5.21
N GLU A 436 18.55 -0.74 5.25
CA GLU A 436 19.58 -0.60 4.21
C GLU A 436 20.93 -1.18 4.65
N SER A 437 21.07 -1.61 5.90
CA SER A 437 22.30 -2.24 6.40
C SER A 437 22.56 -3.60 5.74
N GLY A 438 23.83 -3.91 5.47
CA GLY A 438 24.26 -5.24 5.02
C GLY A 438 24.22 -5.53 3.52
N VAL A 439 23.73 -4.61 2.67
CA VAL A 439 23.84 -4.76 1.20
C VAL A 439 25.18 -4.21 0.72
N LYS A 440 26.14 -5.10 0.42
CA LYS A 440 27.38 -4.72 -0.27
C LYS A 440 27.10 -4.57 -1.76
N THR A 441 27.61 -3.51 -2.39
CA THR A 441 27.57 -3.34 -3.85
C THR A 441 28.40 -4.45 -4.51
N VAL A 442 27.81 -5.22 -5.42
CA VAL A 442 28.55 -6.17 -6.25
C VAL A 442 29.42 -5.36 -7.21
N ALA A 443 30.74 -5.36 -6.99
CA ALA A 443 31.67 -4.57 -7.81
C ALA A 443 31.84 -5.19 -9.20
N HIS A 444 31.56 -4.41 -10.25
CA HIS A 444 31.94 -4.74 -11.63
C HIS A 444 33.25 -4.04 -12.00
N ASP A 445 34.13 -4.79 -12.63
CA ASP A 445 35.41 -4.32 -13.18
C ASP A 445 35.14 -3.41 -14.39
N HIS A 446 35.44 -2.13 -14.27
CA HIS A 446 35.52 -1.24 -15.42
C HIS A 446 36.92 -1.33 -16.00
N GLY A 447 37.02 -1.96 -17.18
CA GLY A 447 38.26 -2.00 -17.96
C GLY A 447 38.84 -0.59 -18.13
N SER A 448 39.87 -0.29 -17.36
CA SER A 448 40.81 0.79 -17.62
C SER A 448 42.19 0.18 -17.69
N ASN A 449 42.89 0.45 -18.79
CA ASN A 449 44.26 0.02 -19.02
C ASN A 449 45.16 0.51 -17.88
N SER A 450 45.56 -0.40 -17.00
CA SER A 450 46.81 -0.28 -16.25
C SER A 450 47.41 -1.68 -16.17
N ALA A 451 48.52 -1.86 -16.88
CA ALA A 451 49.36 -3.04 -16.80
C ALA A 451 50.00 -3.07 -15.41
N ASP A 452 49.30 -3.66 -14.43
CA ASP A 452 49.84 -4.06 -13.13
C ASP A 452 48.76 -4.80 -12.32
N MET A 453 48.37 -6.04 -12.70
CA MET A 453 47.74 -7.03 -11.79
C MET A 453 47.79 -8.44 -12.39
N GLU A 454 49.00 -8.98 -12.60
CA GLU A 454 49.21 -10.44 -12.69
C GLU A 454 49.41 -10.97 -11.27
N ASN A 455 48.32 -11.22 -10.54
CA ASN A 455 48.18 -12.25 -9.49
C ASN A 455 46.94 -12.00 -8.64
N MET A 456 45.77 -12.37 -9.16
CA MET A 456 44.62 -12.73 -8.32
C MET A 456 43.92 -13.95 -8.93
N ASP A 457 43.48 -14.81 -8.02
CA ASP A 457 43.03 -16.19 -8.22
C ASP A 457 41.92 -16.33 -9.28
N LYS A 458 42.03 -17.34 -10.15
CA LYS A 458 41.09 -17.61 -11.25
C LYS A 458 39.66 -17.90 -10.75
N GLN A 459 39.53 -18.30 -9.48
CA GLN A 459 38.26 -18.63 -8.84
C GLN A 459 37.40 -17.38 -8.52
N ALA A 460 38.02 -16.23 -8.25
CA ALA A 460 37.31 -15.00 -7.87
C ALA A 460 36.67 -14.25 -9.06
N LYS A 461 37.10 -14.54 -10.30
CA LYS A 461 36.50 -13.98 -11.53
C LYS A 461 35.22 -14.70 -11.97
N ALA A 462 35.07 -15.98 -11.66
CA ALA A 462 33.88 -16.77 -12.02
C ALA A 462 32.64 -16.42 -11.16
N ASP A 463 32.85 -15.93 -9.93
CA ASP A 463 31.78 -15.63 -8.96
C ASP A 463 31.12 -14.25 -9.18
N ARG A 464 31.60 -13.48 -10.18
CA ARG A 464 31.15 -12.09 -10.44
C ARG A 464 30.40 -11.90 -11.76
N THR A 465 30.31 -12.91 -12.61
CA THR A 465 29.58 -12.84 -13.88
C THR A 465 28.13 -13.26 -13.68
N LEU A 466 27.19 -12.34 -13.89
CA LEU A 466 25.76 -12.64 -13.83
C LEU A 466 25.40 -13.69 -14.90
N PRO A 467 24.53 -14.67 -14.59
CA PRO A 467 24.03 -15.60 -15.59
C PRO A 467 23.40 -14.81 -16.76
N PRO A 468 23.74 -15.11 -18.02
CA PRO A 468 23.33 -14.24 -19.12
C PRO A 468 21.81 -14.23 -19.37
N ILE A 469 21.08 -15.30 -19.02
CA ILE A 469 19.60 -15.30 -18.96
C ILE A 469 19.11 -14.27 -17.95
N PHE A 470 19.66 -14.30 -16.73
CA PHE A 470 19.27 -13.39 -15.66
C PHE A 470 19.53 -11.94 -16.06
N ALA A 471 20.72 -11.65 -16.61
CA ALA A 471 21.07 -10.33 -17.12
C ALA A 471 20.09 -9.85 -18.23
N SER A 472 19.74 -10.73 -19.17
CA SER A 472 18.77 -10.38 -20.23
C SER A 472 17.37 -10.08 -19.68
N LYS A 473 16.89 -10.86 -18.70
CA LYS A 473 15.60 -10.63 -18.05
C LYS A 473 15.57 -9.31 -17.25
N LEU A 474 16.70 -8.88 -16.67
CA LEU A 474 16.78 -7.57 -16.01
C LEU A 474 16.61 -6.38 -16.97
N VAL A 475 17.08 -6.50 -18.21
CA VAL A 475 16.85 -5.46 -19.24
C VAL A 475 15.36 -5.29 -19.53
N PHE A 476 14.63 -6.40 -19.67
CA PHE A 476 13.16 -6.35 -19.84
C PHE A 476 12.45 -5.81 -18.61
N LEU A 477 12.90 -6.20 -17.41
CA LEU A 477 12.36 -5.66 -16.17
C LEU A 477 12.51 -4.13 -16.08
N LYS A 478 13.63 -3.58 -16.57
CA LYS A 478 13.82 -2.13 -16.67
C LYS A 478 12.82 -1.48 -17.60
N LYS A 479 12.53 -2.07 -18.76
CA LYS A 479 11.50 -1.56 -19.67
C LYS A 479 10.12 -1.54 -19.01
N ASP A 480 9.75 -2.61 -18.30
CA ASP A 480 8.49 -2.69 -17.56
C ASP A 480 8.43 -1.64 -16.44
N PHE A 481 9.55 -1.43 -15.72
CA PHE A 481 9.67 -0.39 -14.72
C PHE A 481 9.50 1.02 -15.30
N ASP A 482 10.17 1.33 -16.42
CA ASP A 482 10.08 2.64 -17.06
C ASP A 482 8.62 2.91 -17.53
N SER A 483 7.95 1.91 -18.11
CA SER A 483 6.53 2.00 -18.50
C SER A 483 5.61 2.19 -17.29
N LEU A 484 5.90 1.50 -16.17
CA LEU A 484 5.18 1.68 -14.92
C LEU A 484 5.32 3.12 -14.42
N MET A 485 6.53 3.69 -14.41
CA MET A 485 6.77 5.05 -13.95
C MET A 485 6.01 6.07 -14.81
N GLU A 486 6.08 5.94 -16.14
CA GLU A 486 5.37 6.82 -17.07
C GLU A 486 3.85 6.79 -16.86
N ILE A 487 3.27 5.60 -16.78
CA ILE A 487 1.82 5.43 -16.59
C ILE A 487 1.39 5.92 -15.21
N ALA A 488 2.20 5.68 -14.19
CA ALA A 488 1.88 6.09 -12.84
C ALA A 488 1.93 7.63 -12.67
N GLU A 489 2.76 8.33 -13.45
CA GLU A 489 2.78 9.80 -13.53
C GLU A 489 1.55 10.39 -14.26
N SER A 490 0.96 9.66 -15.22
CA SER A 490 -0.26 10.08 -15.93
C SER A 490 -1.53 10.20 -15.04
N ALA A 491 -1.42 9.87 -13.75
CA ALA A 491 -2.44 10.01 -12.70
C ALA A 491 -3.76 9.21 -12.93
N ASN A 492 -3.76 8.25 -13.85
CA ASN A 492 -4.84 7.28 -14.00
C ASN A 492 -4.65 6.11 -13.00
N LEU A 493 -5.45 6.12 -11.93
CA LEU A 493 -5.41 5.10 -10.87
C LEU A 493 -5.67 3.68 -11.39
N GLU A 494 -6.59 3.49 -12.33
CA GLU A 494 -6.94 2.16 -12.82
C GLU A 494 -5.79 1.57 -13.67
N ASN A 495 -5.23 2.38 -14.58
CA ASN A 495 -4.10 1.96 -15.40
C ASN A 495 -2.86 1.70 -14.54
N SER A 496 -2.59 2.57 -13.55
CA SER A 496 -1.48 2.36 -12.60
C SER A 496 -1.61 1.02 -11.88
N ARG A 497 -2.81 0.67 -11.38
CA ARG A 497 -3.04 -0.63 -10.70
C ARG A 497 -2.76 -1.82 -11.62
N LYS A 498 -3.20 -1.75 -12.88
CA LYS A 498 -2.95 -2.79 -13.88
C LYS A 498 -1.45 -2.93 -14.15
N GLN A 499 -0.73 -1.81 -14.27
CA GLN A 499 0.71 -1.83 -14.50
C GLN A 499 1.50 -2.36 -13.31
N PHE A 500 1.15 -1.98 -12.08
CA PHE A 500 1.76 -2.59 -10.89
C PHE A 500 1.51 -4.10 -10.84
N SER A 501 0.33 -4.56 -11.27
CA SER A 501 0.04 -6.00 -11.34
C SER A 501 0.90 -6.70 -12.41
N ALA A 502 1.07 -6.07 -13.58
CA ALA A 502 1.96 -6.59 -14.63
C ALA A 502 3.42 -6.63 -14.16
N PHE A 503 3.91 -5.57 -13.50
CA PHE A 503 5.26 -5.50 -12.96
C PHE A 503 5.51 -6.58 -11.89
N PHE A 504 4.52 -6.88 -11.04
CA PHE A 504 4.57 -8.00 -10.10
C PHE A 504 4.79 -9.34 -10.81
N GLU A 505 4.03 -9.61 -11.88
CA GLU A 505 4.17 -10.83 -12.68
C GLU A 505 5.52 -10.91 -13.38
N SER A 506 6.04 -9.79 -13.91
CA SER A 506 7.38 -9.74 -14.52
C SER A 506 8.48 -10.07 -13.51
N LEU A 507 8.44 -9.51 -12.31
CA LEU A 507 9.33 -9.90 -11.20
C LEU A 507 9.16 -11.37 -10.81
N GLY A 508 7.96 -11.93 -11.00
CA GLY A 508 7.60 -13.33 -10.81
C GLY A 508 8.39 -14.30 -11.68
N LYS A 509 8.61 -13.94 -12.94
CA LYS A 509 9.14 -14.80 -14.02
C LYS A 509 10.66 -14.83 -14.12
N ILE A 510 11.36 -14.01 -13.35
CA ILE A 510 12.81 -13.96 -13.36
C ILE A 510 13.33 -15.11 -12.51
N ASP A 511 13.93 -16.10 -13.16
CA ASP A 511 14.63 -17.17 -12.47
C ASP A 511 16.00 -16.67 -11.99
N ALA A 512 16.23 -16.84 -10.69
CA ALA A 512 17.46 -16.46 -10.01
C ALA A 512 18.16 -17.66 -9.37
N SER A 513 17.73 -18.88 -9.68
CA SER A 513 18.34 -20.13 -9.19
C SER A 513 19.83 -20.24 -9.51
N GLY A 514 20.27 -19.63 -10.62
CA GLY A 514 21.68 -19.56 -11.02
C GLY A 514 22.54 -18.55 -10.26
N LEU A 515 21.96 -17.69 -9.41
CA LEU A 515 22.73 -16.74 -8.60
C LEU A 515 23.30 -17.44 -7.36
N LYS A 516 24.57 -17.13 -7.04
CA LYS A 516 25.27 -17.63 -5.86
C LYS A 516 25.74 -16.49 -4.95
N GLY A 517 26.02 -16.83 -3.70
CA GLY A 517 26.58 -15.91 -2.70
C GLY A 517 25.79 -14.60 -2.55
N ASP A 518 26.53 -13.49 -2.49
CA ASP A 518 25.98 -12.15 -2.25
C ASP A 518 24.95 -11.71 -3.29
N ALA A 519 25.10 -12.12 -4.56
CA ALA A 519 24.17 -11.77 -5.63
C ALA A 519 22.78 -12.41 -5.42
N SER A 520 22.75 -13.67 -4.98
CA SER A 520 21.50 -14.39 -4.66
C SER A 520 20.77 -13.74 -3.49
N LEU A 521 21.53 -13.41 -2.43
CA LEU A 521 21.03 -12.74 -1.23
C LEU A 521 20.46 -11.34 -1.54
N ALA A 522 21.18 -10.55 -2.34
CA ALA A 522 20.75 -9.22 -2.75
C ALA A 522 19.50 -9.26 -3.66
N TRP A 523 19.43 -10.22 -4.59
CA TRP A 523 18.24 -10.42 -5.42
C TRP A 523 17.02 -10.75 -4.56
N LYS A 524 17.14 -11.68 -3.62
CA LYS A 524 16.04 -12.09 -2.73
C LYS A 524 15.49 -10.92 -1.92
N GLU A 525 16.37 -10.07 -1.37
CA GLU A 525 15.97 -8.88 -0.61
C GLU A 525 15.27 -7.82 -1.49
N LEU A 526 15.90 -7.43 -2.61
CA LEU A 526 15.39 -6.33 -3.44
C LEU A 526 14.14 -6.73 -4.23
N SER A 527 14.07 -7.98 -4.71
CA SER A 527 12.87 -8.50 -5.38
C SER A 527 11.68 -8.62 -4.42
N MET A 528 11.91 -8.99 -3.15
CA MET A 528 10.86 -8.98 -2.12
C MET A 528 10.28 -7.57 -1.94
N LEU A 529 11.14 -6.56 -1.79
CA LEU A 529 10.71 -5.16 -1.62
C LEU A 529 9.91 -4.66 -2.83
N LEU A 530 10.40 -4.89 -4.05
CA LEU A 530 9.70 -4.49 -5.28
C LEU A 530 8.36 -5.23 -5.46
N ARG A 531 8.28 -6.51 -5.09
CA ARG A 531 7.00 -7.24 -5.12
C ARG A 531 6.01 -6.71 -4.07
N ASN A 532 6.49 -6.32 -2.89
CA ASN A 532 5.65 -5.66 -1.89
C ASN A 532 5.09 -4.35 -2.43
N ASP A 533 5.93 -3.53 -3.06
CA ASP A 533 5.51 -2.27 -3.68
C ASP A 533 4.46 -2.50 -4.78
N ALA A 534 4.64 -3.53 -5.60
CA ALA A 534 3.71 -3.87 -6.67
C ALA A 534 2.34 -4.35 -6.13
N VAL A 535 2.31 -5.10 -5.03
CA VAL A 535 1.05 -5.47 -4.34
C VAL A 535 0.39 -4.25 -3.69
N LEU A 536 1.16 -3.32 -3.13
CA LEU A 536 0.64 -2.07 -2.57
C LEU A 536 0.07 -1.16 -3.68
N GLY A 537 0.78 -1.04 -4.80
CA GLY A 537 0.41 -0.23 -5.96
C GLY A 537 -0.82 -0.74 -6.69
N SER A 538 -0.94 -2.06 -6.87
CA SER A 538 -2.15 -2.69 -7.46
C SER A 538 -3.41 -2.51 -6.58
N GLY A 539 -3.23 -2.36 -5.26
CA GLY A 539 -4.32 -2.15 -4.31
C GLY A 539 -4.64 -0.70 -3.96
N VAL A 540 -3.94 0.29 -4.54
CA VAL A 540 -3.99 1.69 -4.08
C VAL A 540 -5.32 2.37 -4.37
N LYS A 541 -5.93 3.05 -3.38
CA LYS A 541 -7.26 3.68 -3.53
C LYS A 541 -7.21 5.19 -3.78
N ASP A 542 -6.12 5.83 -3.40
CA ASP A 542 -5.97 7.28 -3.42
C ASP A 542 -4.68 7.72 -4.12
N ARG A 543 -4.72 8.93 -4.71
CA ARG A 543 -3.60 9.46 -5.51
C ARG A 543 -2.39 9.83 -4.66
N GLN A 544 -2.58 10.24 -3.42
CA GLN A 544 -1.46 10.66 -2.56
C GLN A 544 -0.62 9.46 -2.13
N ARG A 545 -1.26 8.35 -1.78
CA ARG A 545 -0.61 7.08 -1.50
C ARG A 545 0.07 6.51 -2.72
N LEU A 546 -0.54 6.62 -3.91
CA LEU A 546 0.08 6.20 -5.17
C LEU A 546 1.43 6.92 -5.37
N LYS A 547 1.49 8.25 -5.18
CA LYS A 547 2.76 9.00 -5.28
C LYS A 547 3.83 8.50 -4.32
N SER A 548 3.48 8.16 -3.08
CA SER A 548 4.44 7.60 -2.12
C SER A 548 4.92 6.21 -2.53
N ILE A 549 4.03 5.35 -3.06
CA ILE A 549 4.41 4.02 -3.54
C ILE A 549 5.34 4.14 -4.75
N ILE A 550 5.08 5.07 -5.68
CA ILE A 550 5.96 5.31 -6.84
C ILE A 550 7.37 5.71 -6.37
N ALA A 551 7.47 6.64 -5.42
CA ALA A 551 8.76 7.07 -4.88
C ALA A 551 9.51 5.93 -4.15
N GLU A 552 8.79 5.12 -3.37
CA GLU A 552 9.32 3.91 -2.70
C GLU A 552 9.83 2.90 -3.75
N THR A 553 9.02 2.60 -4.77
CA THR A 553 9.36 1.67 -5.88
C THR A 553 10.59 2.15 -6.65
N ALA A 554 10.67 3.43 -6.97
CA ALA A 554 11.80 4.01 -7.70
C ALA A 554 13.10 3.92 -6.89
N ASN A 555 13.05 4.10 -5.57
CA ASN A 555 14.21 3.93 -4.72
C ASN A 555 14.67 2.46 -4.65
N HIS A 556 13.75 1.52 -4.47
CA HIS A 556 14.08 0.09 -4.48
C HIS A 556 14.62 -0.36 -5.84
N PHE A 557 14.06 0.13 -6.95
CA PHE A 557 14.56 -0.18 -8.28
C PHE A 557 15.94 0.43 -8.54
N LYS A 558 16.20 1.66 -8.09
CA LYS A 558 17.53 2.26 -8.17
C LYS A 558 18.59 1.43 -7.43
N ARG A 559 18.23 0.85 -6.26
CA ARG A 559 19.12 -0.06 -5.53
C ARG A 559 19.37 -1.35 -6.32
N LEU A 560 18.33 -1.91 -6.93
CA LEU A 560 18.45 -3.06 -7.83
C LEU A 560 19.37 -2.75 -9.02
N ASP A 561 19.17 -1.60 -9.66
CA ASP A 561 19.99 -1.12 -10.77
C ASP A 561 21.46 -0.94 -10.38
N THR A 562 21.71 -0.31 -9.23
CA THR A 562 23.07 -0.12 -8.71
C THR A 562 23.74 -1.45 -8.36
N THR A 563 22.98 -2.44 -7.92
CA THR A 563 23.51 -3.75 -7.52
C THR A 563 23.83 -4.64 -8.72
N PHE A 564 23.03 -4.58 -9.78
CA PHE A 564 23.13 -5.48 -10.94
C PHE A 564 23.55 -4.79 -12.25
N GLY A 565 23.79 -3.48 -12.25
CA GLY A 565 24.16 -2.72 -13.45
C GLY A 565 23.10 -2.74 -14.54
N ILE A 566 21.81 -2.61 -14.19
CA ILE A 566 20.72 -2.83 -15.16
C ILE A 566 20.73 -1.77 -16.27
N ALA A 567 21.03 -0.52 -15.95
CA ALA A 567 21.13 0.57 -16.91
C ALA A 567 22.26 0.36 -17.92
N THR A 568 23.41 -0.17 -17.49
CA THR A 568 24.54 -0.47 -18.39
C THR A 568 24.23 -1.69 -19.26
N LEU A 569 23.60 -2.73 -18.70
CA LEU A 569 23.09 -3.89 -19.46
C LEU A 569 22.08 -3.44 -20.53
N ALA A 570 21.15 -2.55 -20.16
CA ALA A 570 20.16 -2.01 -21.07
C ALA A 570 20.79 -1.14 -22.17
N ALA A 571 21.74 -0.27 -21.84
CA ALA A 571 22.47 0.54 -22.82
C ALA A 571 23.25 -0.32 -23.82
N ASN A 572 23.94 -1.37 -23.35
CA ASN A 572 24.64 -2.30 -24.24
C ASN A 572 23.69 -3.07 -25.15
N SER A 573 22.48 -3.41 -24.67
CA SER A 573 21.44 -4.04 -25.50
C SER A 573 20.77 -3.08 -26.51
N ALA A 574 20.92 -1.76 -26.31
CA ALA A 574 20.33 -0.71 -27.14
C ALA A 574 21.25 -0.28 -28.30
N ASN A 575 22.51 -0.74 -28.35
CA ASN A 575 23.43 -0.56 -29.51
C ASN A 575 23.00 -1.38 -30.75
N LYS A 576 21.70 -1.61 -30.93
CA LYS A 576 21.13 -2.24 -32.13
C LYS A 576 21.01 -1.19 -33.21
N ALA A 577 21.31 -1.57 -34.45
CA ALA A 577 21.07 -0.69 -35.58
C ALA A 577 19.55 -0.55 -35.81
N GLU A 578 19.07 0.66 -36.06
CA GLU A 578 17.63 0.92 -36.27
C GLU A 578 17.15 0.26 -37.57
N ALA A 579 16.55 -0.94 -37.46
CA ALA A 579 15.85 -1.60 -38.56
C ALA A 579 14.35 -1.26 -38.53
N PRO A 580 13.71 -0.98 -39.68
CA PRO A 580 12.27 -0.68 -39.77
C PRO A 580 11.40 -1.83 -39.23
N GLU A 581 10.24 -1.51 -38.63
CA GLU A 581 9.31 -2.54 -38.11
C GLU A 581 8.86 -3.54 -39.18
N ALA A 582 8.69 -3.08 -40.42
CA ALA A 582 8.36 -3.94 -41.55
C ALA A 582 9.42 -5.04 -41.78
N PHE A 583 10.70 -4.67 -41.67
CA PHE A 583 11.82 -5.61 -41.76
C PHE A 583 11.83 -6.58 -40.57
N GLN A 584 11.64 -6.09 -39.35
CA GLN A 584 11.60 -6.93 -38.14
C GLN A 584 10.45 -7.96 -38.18
N MET A 585 9.30 -7.63 -38.79
CA MET A 585 8.20 -8.57 -39.02
C MET A 585 8.54 -9.63 -40.07
N GLN A 586 9.25 -9.25 -41.14
CA GLN A 586 9.72 -10.20 -42.14
C GLN A 586 10.76 -11.16 -41.54
N LEU A 587 11.71 -10.66 -40.75
CA LEU A 587 12.66 -11.48 -40.01
C LEU A 587 11.95 -12.41 -39.00
N GLY A 588 10.85 -11.96 -38.41
CA GLY A 588 9.92 -12.77 -37.61
C GLY A 588 9.42 -14.03 -38.33
N LYS A 589 9.06 -13.90 -39.61
CA LYS A 589 8.61 -15.04 -40.44
C LYS A 589 9.74 -16.00 -40.75
N VAL A 590 10.92 -15.48 -41.07
CA VAL A 590 12.13 -16.29 -41.29
C VAL A 590 12.51 -17.06 -40.03
N PHE A 591 12.44 -16.42 -38.86
CA PHE A 591 12.67 -17.09 -37.58
C PHE A 591 11.68 -18.22 -37.31
N ASN A 592 10.40 -18.07 -37.64
CA ASN A 592 9.43 -19.15 -37.47
C ASN A 592 9.77 -20.38 -38.33
N ALA A 593 10.23 -20.16 -39.57
CA ALA A 593 10.69 -21.24 -40.43
C ALA A 593 12.01 -21.86 -39.95
N TYR A 594 12.95 -21.03 -39.45
CA TYR A 594 14.17 -21.47 -38.79
C TYR A 594 13.89 -22.33 -37.54
N SER A 595 12.95 -21.91 -36.70
CA SER A 595 12.55 -22.63 -35.49
C SER A 595 11.94 -24.01 -35.82
N ALA A 596 11.07 -24.07 -36.85
CA ALA A 596 10.54 -25.34 -37.33
C ALA A 596 11.65 -26.25 -37.93
N PHE A 597 12.68 -25.65 -38.54
CA PHE A 597 13.84 -26.37 -39.05
C PHE A 597 14.70 -26.96 -37.92
N THR A 598 15.02 -26.18 -36.88
CA THR A 598 15.78 -26.67 -35.73
C THR A 598 15.01 -27.73 -34.94
N GLU A 599 13.69 -27.59 -34.79
CA GLU A 599 12.83 -28.62 -34.20
C GLU A 599 12.88 -29.94 -35.01
N ALA A 600 12.89 -29.87 -36.33
CA ALA A 600 13.00 -31.05 -37.19
C ALA A 600 14.36 -31.75 -37.06
N LEU A 601 15.45 -30.98 -36.92
CA LEU A 601 16.78 -31.54 -36.64
C LEU A 601 16.90 -32.14 -35.25
N ALA A 602 16.21 -31.56 -34.26
CA ALA A 602 16.15 -32.08 -32.90
C ALA A 602 15.37 -33.41 -32.82
N ALA A 603 14.38 -33.60 -33.71
CA ALA A 603 13.59 -34.84 -33.84
C ALA A 603 14.21 -35.88 -34.80
N ASP A 604 15.49 -35.75 -35.14
CA ASP A 604 16.21 -36.60 -36.09
C ASP A 604 15.53 -36.78 -37.48
N ASN A 605 14.69 -35.81 -37.88
CA ASN A 605 13.85 -35.91 -39.08
C ASN A 605 14.42 -35.10 -40.25
N LEU A 606 15.33 -35.71 -41.00
CA LEU A 606 16.00 -35.07 -42.16
C LEU A 606 15.02 -34.59 -43.24
N GLN A 607 14.00 -35.39 -43.57
CA GLN A 607 13.05 -35.04 -44.64
C GLN A 607 12.24 -33.79 -44.27
N ASN A 608 11.79 -33.69 -43.02
CA ASN A 608 11.10 -32.50 -42.54
C ASN A 608 12.07 -31.31 -42.42
N ALA A 609 13.31 -31.52 -41.95
CA ALA A 609 14.31 -30.47 -41.87
C ALA A 609 14.59 -29.85 -43.26
N GLN A 610 14.79 -30.67 -44.30
CA GLN A 610 14.96 -30.18 -45.67
C GLN A 610 13.72 -29.43 -46.21
N LYS A 611 12.52 -29.87 -45.82
CA LYS A 611 11.27 -29.16 -46.17
C LYS A 611 11.19 -27.80 -45.50
N GLN A 612 11.50 -27.72 -44.19
CA GLN A 612 11.45 -26.46 -43.45
C GLN A 612 12.55 -25.49 -43.88
N SER A 613 13.75 -25.99 -44.20
CA SER A 613 14.82 -25.15 -44.76
C SER A 613 14.42 -24.58 -46.13
N ALA A 614 13.77 -25.36 -46.99
CA ALA A 614 13.23 -24.84 -48.25
C ALA A 614 12.19 -23.72 -48.03
N LEU A 615 11.30 -23.87 -47.04
CA LEU A 615 10.35 -22.80 -46.67
C LEU A 615 11.07 -21.57 -46.11
N MET A 616 12.09 -21.76 -45.29
CA MET A 616 12.92 -20.67 -44.77
C MET A 616 13.61 -19.90 -45.91
N ALA A 617 14.13 -20.60 -46.92
CA ALA A 617 14.74 -19.97 -48.10
C ALA A 617 13.74 -19.09 -48.88
N GLU A 618 12.49 -19.54 -49.00
CA GLU A 618 11.43 -18.77 -49.66
C GLU A 618 11.00 -17.55 -48.84
N GLU A 619 10.98 -17.64 -47.50
CA GLU A 619 10.73 -16.47 -46.65
C GLU A 619 11.92 -15.49 -46.66
N LEU A 620 13.15 -15.99 -46.72
CA LEU A 620 14.37 -15.17 -46.79
C LEU A 620 14.40 -14.32 -48.08
N LYS A 621 13.98 -14.88 -49.22
CA LYS A 621 13.87 -14.14 -50.50
C LYS A 621 12.83 -13.01 -50.46
N LYS A 622 11.86 -13.07 -49.56
CA LYS A 622 10.79 -12.06 -49.41
C LYS A 622 11.21 -10.89 -48.54
N ILE A 623 12.37 -10.96 -47.88
CA ILE A 623 12.89 -9.86 -47.07
C ILE A 623 13.22 -8.67 -47.96
N ASP A 624 12.60 -7.52 -47.66
CA ASP A 624 12.93 -6.26 -48.30
C ASP A 624 14.05 -5.56 -47.53
N HIS A 625 15.28 -5.86 -47.94
CA HIS A 625 16.49 -5.28 -47.36
C HIS A 625 16.85 -3.90 -47.96
N THR A 626 16.08 -3.38 -48.92
CA THR A 626 16.33 -2.05 -49.52
C THR A 626 15.95 -0.92 -48.57
N SER A 627 15.11 -1.23 -47.58
CA SER A 627 14.71 -0.33 -46.49
C SER A 627 15.78 -0.15 -45.41
N LEU A 628 16.83 -0.98 -45.40
CA LEU A 628 17.95 -0.85 -44.48
C LEU A 628 19.00 0.11 -45.03
N SER A 629 19.57 0.96 -44.17
CA SER A 629 20.63 1.91 -44.54
C SER A 629 21.75 1.94 -43.50
N GLY A 630 22.93 2.41 -43.89
CA GLY A 630 24.09 2.53 -43.00
C GLY A 630 24.53 1.19 -42.40
N ASP A 631 24.80 1.20 -41.09
CA ASP A 631 25.27 0.02 -40.36
C ASP A 631 24.26 -1.14 -40.37
N ALA A 632 22.95 -0.85 -40.37
CA ALA A 632 21.91 -1.88 -40.42
C ALA A 632 21.97 -2.72 -41.71
N HIS A 633 22.24 -2.07 -42.85
CA HIS A 633 22.39 -2.77 -44.13
C HIS A 633 23.65 -3.64 -44.13
N LYS A 634 24.78 -3.12 -43.62
CA LYS A 634 26.03 -3.88 -43.54
C LYS A 634 25.87 -5.13 -42.66
N ILE A 635 25.31 -4.96 -41.46
CA ILE A 635 25.03 -6.06 -40.53
C ILE A 635 24.14 -7.11 -41.18
N TRP A 636 23.11 -6.70 -41.92
CA TRP A 636 22.24 -7.64 -42.63
C TRP A 636 23.00 -8.42 -43.71
N MET A 637 23.86 -7.76 -44.49
CA MET A 637 24.62 -8.44 -45.54
C MET A 637 25.61 -9.45 -44.97
N ASP A 638 26.33 -9.09 -43.89
CA ASP A 638 27.26 -9.98 -43.20
C ASP A 638 26.53 -11.19 -42.57
N ALA A 639 25.34 -10.96 -42.00
CA ALA A 639 24.48 -12.03 -41.48
C ALA A 639 23.93 -12.92 -42.60
N LEU A 640 23.51 -12.32 -43.72
CA LEU A 640 22.92 -13.01 -44.87
C LEU A 640 23.93 -13.92 -45.57
N GLU A 641 25.21 -13.55 -45.60
CA GLU A 641 26.30 -14.41 -46.08
C GLU A 641 26.35 -15.73 -45.29
N ASN A 642 26.44 -15.65 -43.97
CA ASN A 642 26.45 -16.82 -43.08
C ASN A 642 25.16 -17.65 -43.18
N ILE A 643 24.00 -16.99 -43.29
CA ILE A 643 22.71 -17.66 -43.50
C ILE A 643 22.73 -18.44 -44.81
N ASN A 644 23.19 -17.83 -45.91
CA ASN A 644 23.23 -18.47 -47.22
C ASN A 644 24.22 -19.64 -47.27
N ASP A 645 25.38 -19.50 -46.63
CA ASP A 645 26.38 -20.57 -46.52
C ASP A 645 25.81 -21.79 -45.80
N GLY A 646 25.16 -21.58 -44.65
CA GLY A 646 24.49 -22.66 -43.92
C GLY A 646 23.34 -23.29 -44.71
N MET A 647 22.50 -22.47 -45.35
CA MET A 647 21.40 -22.95 -46.19
C MET A 647 21.88 -23.77 -47.39
N SER A 648 23.00 -23.38 -48.01
CA SER A 648 23.62 -24.15 -49.10
C SER A 648 24.11 -25.51 -48.60
N ALA A 649 24.83 -25.54 -47.48
CA ALA A 649 25.31 -26.78 -46.87
C ALA A 649 24.16 -27.73 -46.48
N ILE A 650 23.06 -27.20 -45.93
CA ILE A 650 21.86 -27.98 -45.58
C ILE A 650 21.20 -28.57 -46.83
N ARG A 651 21.17 -27.83 -47.95
CA ARG A 651 20.55 -28.29 -49.20
C ARG A 651 21.33 -29.43 -49.86
N GLU A 652 22.66 -29.41 -49.74
CA GLU A 652 23.54 -30.44 -50.32
C GLU A 652 23.72 -31.67 -49.40
N ALA A 653 23.27 -31.58 -48.15
CA ALA A 653 23.36 -32.64 -47.17
C ALA A 653 22.60 -33.91 -47.61
N LYS A 654 23.31 -35.05 -47.60
CA LYS A 654 22.77 -36.37 -47.91
C LYS A 654 22.27 -37.13 -46.67
N ASP A 655 22.69 -36.68 -45.50
CA ASP A 655 22.35 -37.24 -44.20
C ASP A 655 22.13 -36.13 -43.16
N ILE A 656 21.67 -36.51 -41.98
CA ILE A 656 21.37 -35.56 -40.91
C ILE A 656 22.62 -34.91 -40.32
N VAL A 657 23.77 -35.59 -40.40
CA VAL A 657 25.05 -35.06 -39.92
C VAL A 657 25.48 -33.87 -40.79
N GLY A 658 25.35 -34.00 -42.12
CA GLY A 658 25.59 -32.89 -43.05
C GLY A 658 24.64 -31.72 -42.83
N ALA A 659 23.36 -32.00 -42.55
CA ALA A 659 22.37 -30.94 -42.25
C ALA A 659 22.70 -30.19 -40.96
N ARG A 660 23.23 -30.90 -39.94
CA ARG A 660 23.69 -30.31 -38.67
C ARG A 660 24.96 -29.49 -38.83
N ALA A 661 25.87 -29.87 -39.72
CA ALA A 661 27.05 -29.07 -40.02
C ALA A 661 26.66 -27.71 -40.62
N GLY A 662 25.68 -27.69 -41.52
CA GLY A 662 25.16 -26.42 -42.09
C GLY A 662 24.34 -25.57 -41.12
N LEU A 663 23.88 -26.13 -39.99
CA LEU A 663 23.12 -25.37 -38.98
C LEU A 663 23.99 -24.33 -38.26
N GLU A 664 25.28 -24.58 -38.09
CA GLU A 664 26.17 -23.69 -37.34
C GLU A 664 26.26 -22.29 -37.98
N PRO A 665 26.74 -22.12 -39.23
CA PRO A 665 26.79 -20.81 -39.88
C PRO A 665 25.39 -20.18 -40.03
N LEU A 666 24.36 -20.99 -40.29
CA LEU A 666 22.97 -20.53 -40.34
C LEU A 666 22.55 -19.90 -39.02
N SER A 667 22.85 -20.55 -37.91
CA SER A 667 22.48 -20.09 -36.57
C SER A 667 23.24 -18.83 -36.19
N TYR A 668 24.54 -18.75 -36.47
CA TYR A 668 25.31 -17.53 -36.22
C TYR A 668 24.79 -16.33 -37.02
N GLY A 669 24.51 -16.51 -38.31
CA GLY A 669 23.93 -15.44 -39.14
C GLY A 669 22.54 -15.01 -38.66
N MET A 670 21.68 -15.97 -38.30
CA MET A 670 20.36 -15.66 -37.75
C MET A 670 20.44 -14.97 -36.38
N ILE A 671 21.32 -15.42 -35.48
CA ILE A 671 21.55 -14.78 -34.17
C ILE A 671 22.03 -13.35 -34.37
N ASP A 672 23.00 -13.13 -35.27
CA ASP A 672 23.54 -11.79 -35.51
C ASP A 672 22.48 -10.83 -36.05
N ALA A 673 21.65 -11.29 -37.00
CA ALA A 673 20.53 -10.51 -37.53
C ALA A 673 19.50 -10.19 -36.43
N VAL A 674 19.07 -11.17 -35.65
CA VAL A 674 18.06 -10.98 -34.59
C VAL A 674 18.60 -10.11 -33.46
N GLU A 675 19.86 -10.30 -33.08
CA GLU A 675 20.52 -9.55 -32.02
C GLU A 675 20.66 -8.08 -32.43
N LYS A 676 21.28 -7.80 -33.59
CA LYS A 676 21.68 -6.44 -33.98
C LYS A 676 20.62 -5.65 -34.73
N LEU A 677 19.69 -6.30 -35.43
CA LEU A 677 18.62 -5.63 -36.20
C LEU A 677 17.24 -5.75 -35.53
N GLY A 678 17.08 -6.67 -34.59
CA GLY A 678 15.82 -6.87 -33.87
C GLY A 678 14.77 -7.66 -34.66
N ILE A 679 13.76 -8.16 -33.94
CA ILE A 679 12.72 -9.03 -34.47
C ILE A 679 11.35 -8.71 -33.86
N LYS A 680 10.28 -8.91 -34.63
CA LYS A 680 8.88 -8.88 -34.20
C LYS A 680 8.33 -10.31 -34.27
N SER A 681 8.06 -10.91 -33.11
CA SER A 681 7.62 -12.30 -32.99
C SER A 681 6.59 -12.42 -31.87
N THR A 682 5.56 -13.25 -32.10
CA THR A 682 4.54 -13.60 -31.09
C THR A 682 5.08 -14.54 -30.01
N LYS A 683 6.16 -15.27 -30.31
CA LYS A 683 6.88 -16.12 -29.37
C LYS A 683 8.20 -15.47 -28.95
N PRO A 684 8.66 -15.67 -27.69
CA PRO A 684 9.98 -15.24 -27.28
C PRO A 684 11.08 -15.92 -28.10
N VAL A 685 12.27 -15.33 -28.13
CA VAL A 685 13.44 -15.88 -28.82
C VAL A 685 14.56 -16.05 -27.82
N TYR A 686 15.02 -17.28 -27.66
CA TYR A 686 16.12 -17.66 -26.78
C TYR A 686 17.31 -18.11 -27.61
N GLU A 687 18.51 -17.67 -27.23
CA GLU A 687 19.78 -18.18 -27.72
C GLU A 687 20.25 -19.30 -26.81
N ILE A 688 20.64 -20.43 -27.38
CA ILE A 688 21.08 -21.63 -26.67
C ILE A 688 22.45 -22.03 -27.19
N PHE A 689 23.30 -22.50 -26.28
CA PHE A 689 24.63 -22.99 -26.57
C PHE A 689 24.77 -24.47 -26.22
N CYS A 690 25.35 -25.24 -27.13
CA CYS A 690 25.77 -26.61 -26.88
C CYS A 690 27.30 -26.64 -26.79
N PRO A 691 27.89 -26.90 -25.61
CA PRO A 691 29.35 -26.92 -25.47
C PRO A 691 30.02 -28.13 -26.13
N MET A 692 29.28 -29.21 -26.41
CA MET A 692 29.81 -30.45 -26.99
C MET A 692 29.78 -30.47 -28.52
N ALA A 693 29.10 -29.52 -29.16
CA ALA A 693 29.01 -29.48 -30.61
C ALA A 693 30.40 -29.34 -31.24
N PHE A 694 30.61 -30.01 -32.38
CA PHE A 694 31.83 -29.97 -33.19
C PHE A 694 33.12 -30.20 -32.40
N ASP A 695 33.21 -31.34 -31.70
CA ASP A 695 34.39 -31.74 -30.90
C ASP A 695 34.75 -30.71 -29.82
N PHE A 696 33.75 -30.31 -29.02
CA PHE A 696 33.88 -29.34 -27.93
C PHE A 696 34.27 -27.91 -28.36
N LYS A 697 34.14 -27.57 -29.65
CA LYS A 697 34.23 -26.18 -30.11
C LYS A 697 33.02 -25.37 -29.67
N GLY A 698 31.88 -26.04 -29.52
CA GLY A 698 30.62 -25.47 -29.11
C GLY A 698 29.88 -24.78 -30.25
N ALA A 699 28.55 -24.74 -30.18
CA ALA A 699 27.73 -24.11 -31.21
C ALA A 699 26.44 -23.54 -30.64
N LYS A 700 25.90 -22.52 -31.31
CA LYS A 700 24.70 -21.79 -30.87
C LYS A 700 23.51 -22.04 -31.77
N TRP A 701 22.30 -21.92 -31.24
CA TRP A 701 21.06 -21.88 -32.02
C TRP A 701 20.00 -21.05 -31.30
N MET A 702 18.87 -20.82 -31.96
CA MET A 702 17.72 -20.16 -31.33
C MET A 702 16.46 -21.03 -31.29
N GLN A 703 15.63 -20.83 -30.27
CA GLN A 703 14.31 -21.46 -30.17
C GLN A 703 13.28 -20.55 -29.49
N SER A 704 12.02 -21.01 -29.44
CA SER A 704 10.87 -20.20 -29.02
C SER A 704 10.43 -20.35 -27.56
N ASP A 705 11.16 -21.12 -26.76
CA ASP A 705 10.90 -21.39 -25.34
C ASP A 705 12.18 -21.83 -24.62
N GLU A 706 12.11 -22.13 -23.31
CA GLU A 706 13.28 -22.54 -22.51
C GLU A 706 13.49 -24.07 -22.50
N ASP A 707 12.57 -24.86 -23.06
CA ASP A 707 12.67 -26.32 -23.10
C ASP A 707 13.66 -26.75 -24.19
N ILE A 708 14.90 -27.02 -23.80
CA ILE A 708 16.01 -27.25 -24.73
C ILE A 708 15.70 -28.42 -25.68
N ARG A 709 15.77 -28.15 -26.99
CA ARG A 709 15.68 -29.16 -28.04
C ARG A 709 16.93 -29.05 -28.91
N ASN A 710 17.96 -29.85 -28.59
CA ASN A 710 19.27 -29.77 -29.19
C ASN A 710 19.26 -30.26 -30.66
N PRO A 711 19.41 -29.36 -31.64
CA PRO A 711 19.36 -29.74 -33.04
C PRO A 711 20.67 -30.38 -33.54
N TYR A 712 21.78 -30.20 -32.82
CA TYR A 712 23.11 -30.76 -33.15
C TYR A 712 23.25 -32.24 -32.79
N PHE A 713 22.52 -32.71 -31.77
CA PHE A 713 22.60 -34.10 -31.31
C PHE A 713 21.28 -34.87 -31.43
N GLY A 714 20.14 -34.20 -31.65
CA GLY A 714 18.86 -34.87 -31.89
C GLY A 714 18.34 -35.62 -30.66
N GLU A 715 17.67 -36.75 -30.89
CA GLU A 715 17.11 -37.60 -29.84
C GLU A 715 18.19 -38.14 -28.90
N ALA A 716 19.44 -38.29 -29.37
CA ALA A 716 20.54 -38.82 -28.58
C ALA A 716 20.88 -37.95 -27.37
N MET A 717 20.74 -36.61 -27.50
CA MET A 717 20.99 -35.66 -26.40
C MET A 717 20.03 -34.47 -26.48
N LEU A 718 18.73 -34.76 -26.59
CA LEU A 718 17.71 -33.76 -26.91
C LEU A 718 17.69 -32.58 -25.93
N GLN A 719 17.90 -32.84 -24.64
CA GLN A 719 17.86 -31.83 -23.58
C GLN A 719 19.23 -31.24 -23.23
N CYS A 720 20.29 -31.56 -24.00
CA CYS A 720 21.64 -31.10 -23.71
C CYS A 720 21.87 -29.68 -24.27
N GLY A 721 22.33 -28.77 -23.44
CA GLY A 721 22.64 -27.40 -23.81
C GLY A 721 22.39 -26.46 -22.63
N GLU A 722 22.69 -25.19 -22.82
CA GLU A 722 22.41 -24.13 -21.87
C GLU A 722 21.78 -22.95 -22.60
N VAL A 723 20.65 -22.46 -22.11
CA VAL A 723 20.07 -21.21 -22.62
C VAL A 723 21.03 -20.09 -22.22
N GLU A 724 21.64 -19.41 -23.18
CA GLU A 724 22.58 -18.33 -22.86
C GLU A 724 21.81 -17.06 -22.49
N ARG A 725 20.84 -16.65 -23.31
CA ARG A 725 20.14 -15.37 -23.12
C ARG A 725 18.82 -15.31 -23.88
N GLN A 726 17.93 -14.43 -23.44
CA GLN A 726 16.72 -14.09 -24.18
C GLN A 726 16.99 -12.90 -25.12
N LEU A 727 16.94 -13.15 -26.42
CA LEU A 727 17.15 -12.11 -27.45
C LEU A 727 15.90 -11.24 -27.65
N LYS A 728 14.71 -11.80 -27.42
CA LYS A 728 13.42 -11.10 -27.57
C LYS A 728 12.35 -11.67 -26.65
N ALA A 729 11.58 -10.80 -26.00
CA ALA A 729 10.33 -11.16 -25.32
C ALA A 729 9.17 -11.33 -26.33
N GLY A 730 8.30 -12.31 -26.11
CA GLY A 730 7.10 -12.50 -26.95
C GLY A 730 6.19 -11.27 -26.87
N GLU A 731 5.73 -10.80 -28.02
CA GLU A 731 4.83 -9.62 -28.13
C GLU A 731 3.35 -9.97 -28.08
#